data_AF-A0AAW2GRS4-F1
#
_entry.id   AF-A0AAW2GRS4-F1
#
_cell.length_a   1.000
_cell.length_b   1.000
_cell.length_c   1.000
_cell.angle_alpha   90.00
_cell.angle_beta   90.00
_cell.angle_gamma   90.00
#
_symmetry.space_group_name_H-M   'P 1'
#
loop_
_entity.id
_entity.type
_entity.pdbx_description
1 polymer ?
#
loop_
_entity_poly.entity_id
_entity_poly.type
_entity_poly.pdbx_seq_one_letter_code
_entity_poly.pdbx_strand_id
1 'polypeptide(L)'
;MRQAPQVIFILLYSQFLVLHVFTLENYILSEEKNRNINDTNNITLTLYNEWKCALDDDCTVNNSVCSNHLCQCDSGFIFNADMTACVKVATRLYDSCEDTVQCSAYLLSGAKCTENVCVCGPGYYYLHGRCNRHVGLFEKCKQDIECYVNADFEAATCDTAEEMCKCKPGFYQREYRTCRREGKAVGDECTIDIDCTFNNATCNEFVCAVKSKTDEIVQITSDVTLSKGLLDEKTQIGSDCETDEDCKAVNNAICGSTGTCRCDRAYFASNSSTECIPELGEPCQNGENNSIEKSICREGKWSCTSGTVASKDNRECLDVTREYMGNCQLDEQCYVFGPDATCNNNQCTCNENTSHYVESELFCWGNTGFGETCQQDLDCFVKDFTGNLICNDTCTCPTGMHLSKDKMTCVGSAEIGGFCEKNNDCITPNSACDKKQQKCTCAKNHYESNRACLAGIDAKCTSDENCAPDNTICISDTCSCKSNYVPESINSCIPVSSFGESCLLDTQCSAVTLGAICASTENNTDIIESSTEKVFKMCTCAKEDYYKFGRCLKIKYLGEACTNLGECYECCNGNRMVCKSGKCACNWGYMPHKSNASVCVEHPESSKFFLRGGGTNIVPIGLFSVTFIICLSNKLF
;
A
#
# COMPACT_ATOMS: atom_id res chain seq x y z
N MET A 1 40.10 -22.36 12.75
CA MET A 1 41.04 -21.43 13.41
C MET A 1 40.67 -20.02 12.96
N ARG A 2 40.32 -19.15 13.93
CA ARG A 2 40.47 -17.66 13.99
C ARG A 2 40.17 -16.86 12.70
N GLN A 3 39.33 -15.82 12.67
CA GLN A 3 38.95 -14.82 13.68
C GLN A 3 37.74 -14.02 13.13
N ALA A 4 36.79 -13.64 14.01
CA ALA A 4 35.86 -12.53 13.83
C ALA A 4 36.51 -11.21 14.36
N PRO A 5 35.87 -10.02 14.40
CA PRO A 5 34.48 -9.65 14.04
C PRO A 5 34.31 -8.26 13.34
N GLN A 6 33.08 -7.92 12.89
CA GLN A 6 32.33 -6.70 13.24
C GLN A 6 31.04 -6.57 12.41
N VAL A 7 29.91 -6.89 13.05
CA VAL A 7 28.55 -6.52 12.65
C VAL A 7 27.99 -5.72 13.83
N ILE A 8 27.49 -4.51 13.56
CA ILE A 8 26.88 -3.60 14.54
C ILE A 8 25.45 -3.30 14.07
N PHE A 9 24.54 -3.24 15.06
CA PHE A 9 23.14 -2.82 15.03
C PHE A 9 22.10 -3.85 14.56
N ILE A 10 21.51 -4.56 15.53
CA ILE A 10 20.08 -4.57 15.89
C ILE A 10 19.90 -5.67 16.97
N LEU A 11 19.96 -5.29 18.25
CA LEU A 11 19.49 -6.06 19.41
C LEU A 11 19.05 -5.10 20.51
N LEU A 12 18.09 -4.26 20.18
CA LEU A 12 17.26 -3.51 21.12
C LEU A 12 15.90 -3.41 20.44
N TYR A 13 14.97 -4.32 20.76
CA TYR A 13 13.49 -4.18 20.63
C TYR A 13 12.83 -5.55 20.84
N SER A 14 13.16 -6.22 21.95
CA SER A 14 12.50 -7.45 22.37
C SER A 14 12.37 -7.52 23.89
N GLN A 15 11.86 -6.43 24.49
CA GLN A 15 11.31 -6.39 25.85
C GLN A 15 10.37 -5.17 25.95
N PHE A 16 9.16 -5.26 25.39
CA PHE A 16 8.03 -4.37 25.72
C PHE A 16 6.76 -4.96 25.13
N LEU A 17 6.22 -5.99 25.77
CA LEU A 17 4.83 -6.46 25.62
C LEU A 17 4.59 -7.68 26.53
N VAL A 18 4.51 -7.46 27.84
CA VAL A 18 3.59 -8.16 28.76
C VAL A 18 3.51 -7.30 30.01
N LEU A 19 2.46 -6.50 30.16
CA LEU A 19 1.81 -6.13 31.43
C LEU A 19 0.82 -5.00 31.13
N HIS A 20 -0.47 -5.33 31.13
CA HIS A 20 -1.52 -4.68 31.93
C HIS A 20 -2.89 -5.05 31.37
N VAL A 21 -3.37 -6.23 31.77
CA VAL A 21 -4.78 -6.60 31.70
C VAL A 21 -5.12 -7.45 32.93
N PHE A 22 -6.07 -6.94 33.72
CA PHE A 22 -6.90 -7.52 34.79
C PHE A 22 -6.24 -8.11 36.05
N THR A 23 -6.53 -7.52 37.22
CA THR A 23 -7.64 -7.89 38.13
C THR A 23 -7.35 -7.29 39.51
N LEU A 24 -8.27 -6.51 40.10
CA LEU A 24 -8.40 -6.46 41.55
C LEU A 24 -9.84 -6.14 41.93
N GLU A 25 -10.62 -7.19 42.15
CA GLU A 25 -11.78 -7.16 43.01
C GLU A 25 -11.47 -8.03 44.23
N ASN A 26 -11.71 -7.46 45.41
CA ASN A 26 -12.00 -8.10 46.70
C ASN A 26 -11.00 -9.12 47.28
N TYR A 27 -10.38 -8.74 48.40
CA TYR A 27 -10.55 -9.56 49.61
C TYR A 27 -10.32 -8.78 50.91
N ILE A 28 -11.36 -8.79 51.76
CA ILE A 28 -11.35 -8.41 53.18
C ILE A 28 -10.67 -9.52 54.00
N LEU A 29 -9.96 -9.09 55.04
CA LEU A 29 -9.35 -9.81 56.17
C LEU A 29 -9.81 -11.25 56.49
N SER A 30 -8.83 -12.09 56.86
CA SER A 30 -8.78 -12.68 58.22
C SER A 30 -7.36 -13.12 58.59
N GLU A 31 -6.82 -12.59 59.69
CA GLU A 31 -5.60 -13.04 60.36
C GLU A 31 -5.81 -14.35 61.16
N GLU A 32 -4.77 -15.19 61.32
CA GLU A 32 -4.07 -15.33 62.62
C GLU A 32 -2.84 -16.27 62.60
N LYS A 33 -1.76 -15.76 63.27
CA LYS A 33 -0.65 -16.43 64.00
C LYS A 33 0.30 -17.36 63.22
N ASN A 34 1.63 -17.22 63.33
CA ASN A 34 2.38 -17.24 64.60
C ASN A 34 3.82 -16.73 64.46
N ARG A 35 4.36 -16.18 65.56
CA ARG A 35 5.68 -15.56 65.73
C ARG A 35 6.86 -16.55 65.63
N ASN A 36 8.03 -16.06 65.21
CA ASN A 36 9.24 -16.04 66.06
C ASN A 36 10.47 -15.33 65.42
N ILE A 37 10.95 -14.29 66.13
CA ILE A 37 12.33 -14.04 66.61
C ILE A 37 13.46 -13.67 65.60
N ASN A 38 14.01 -12.47 65.85
CA ASN A 38 15.37 -11.93 65.61
C ASN A 38 15.92 -11.84 64.18
N ASP A 39 15.90 -10.62 63.61
CA ASP A 39 17.15 -9.90 63.34
C ASP A 39 16.89 -8.42 63.04
N THR A 40 17.71 -7.57 63.65
CA THR A 40 17.76 -6.12 63.47
C THR A 40 18.23 -5.76 62.06
N ASN A 41 17.30 -5.31 61.22
CA ASN A 41 17.54 -4.35 60.14
C ASN A 41 16.22 -3.63 59.83
N ASN A 42 16.09 -2.44 60.41
CA ASN A 42 14.88 -1.63 60.42
C ASN A 42 14.74 -0.88 59.09
N ILE A 43 14.19 -1.53 58.06
CA ILE A 43 13.59 -0.87 56.88
C ILE A 43 12.29 -1.58 56.54
N THR A 44 11.22 -1.24 57.26
CA THR A 44 9.85 -1.44 56.81
C THR A 44 9.50 -0.30 55.85
N LEU A 45 9.61 -0.56 54.54
CA LEU A 45 8.94 0.24 53.51
C LEU A 45 7.43 -0.01 53.63
N THR A 46 6.82 0.70 54.58
CA THR A 46 5.39 0.90 54.73
C THR A 46 5.00 2.00 53.76
N LEU A 47 4.56 1.63 52.55
CA LEU A 47 3.92 2.58 51.62
C LEU A 47 2.39 2.44 51.76
N TYR A 48 1.89 2.77 52.95
CA TYR A 48 0.49 3.14 53.18
C TYR A 48 0.53 4.55 53.76
N ASN A 49 0.59 5.55 52.88
CA ASN A 49 0.33 6.93 53.26
C ASN A 49 -1.18 7.13 53.34
N GLU A 50 -1.81 6.54 54.34
CA GLU A 50 -3.08 7.04 54.83
C GLU A 50 -2.79 8.43 55.43
N TRP A 51 -3.14 9.50 54.72
CA TRP A 51 -2.97 10.87 55.20
C TRP A 51 -3.89 11.11 56.38
N LYS A 52 -3.37 10.80 57.58
CA LYS A 52 -4.08 11.00 58.83
C LYS A 52 -4.19 12.47 59.15
N CYS A 53 -5.35 12.87 59.63
CA CYS A 53 -5.65 14.24 60.04
C CYS A 53 -6.40 14.23 61.39
N ALA A 54 -6.29 15.33 62.11
CA ALA A 54 -7.09 15.65 63.28
C ALA A 54 -8.07 16.80 63.01
N LEU A 55 -7.68 17.73 62.13
CA LEU A 55 -8.46 18.89 61.69
C LEU A 55 -8.39 19.02 60.16
N ASP A 56 -9.35 19.74 59.58
CA ASP A 56 -9.38 19.99 58.13
C ASP A 56 -8.11 20.70 57.64
N ASP A 57 -7.54 21.60 58.45
CA ASP A 57 -6.29 22.31 58.16
C ASP A 57 -5.05 21.38 58.04
N ASP A 58 -5.12 20.14 58.54
CA ASP A 58 -4.05 19.15 58.36
C ASP A 58 -3.99 18.62 56.92
N CYS A 59 -5.07 18.81 56.15
CA CYS A 59 -5.18 18.36 54.78
C CYS A 59 -4.70 19.46 53.82
N THR A 60 -3.55 19.23 53.19
CA THR A 60 -2.84 20.25 52.39
C THR A 60 -3.43 20.46 50.99
N VAL A 61 -4.35 19.61 50.56
CA VAL A 61 -4.98 19.67 49.24
C VAL A 61 -6.26 20.52 49.30
N ASN A 62 -6.41 21.45 48.37
CA ASN A 62 -7.62 22.27 48.30
C ASN A 62 -8.87 21.40 48.10
N ASN A 63 -9.97 21.76 48.77
CA ASN A 63 -11.22 20.98 48.82
C ASN A 63 -11.03 19.56 49.41
N SER A 64 -10.11 19.40 50.36
CA SER A 64 -10.05 18.20 51.21
C SER A 64 -10.39 18.55 52.65
N VAL A 65 -11.11 17.64 53.30
CA VAL A 65 -11.63 17.74 54.66
C VAL A 65 -11.19 16.51 55.45
N CYS A 66 -11.07 16.68 56.77
CA CYS A 66 -10.70 15.60 57.66
C CYS A 66 -11.94 14.79 58.07
N SER A 67 -12.09 13.60 57.46
CA SER A 67 -13.21 12.71 57.74
C SER A 67 -12.71 11.37 58.28
N ASN A 68 -13.21 10.95 59.45
CA ASN A 68 -12.78 9.71 60.13
C ASN A 68 -11.25 9.62 60.35
N HIS A 69 -10.63 10.74 60.72
CA HIS A 69 -9.17 10.87 60.90
C HIS A 69 -8.34 10.66 59.63
N LEU A 70 -8.95 10.79 58.45
CA LEU A 70 -8.31 10.67 57.15
C LEU A 70 -8.69 11.86 56.26
N CYS A 71 -7.72 12.41 55.53
CA CYS A 71 -8.00 13.44 54.54
C CYS A 71 -8.77 12.85 53.37
N GLN A 72 -9.96 13.38 53.11
CA GLN A 72 -10.84 13.00 52.02
C GLN A 72 -11.23 14.24 51.24
N CYS A 73 -11.54 14.11 49.94
CA CYS A 73 -12.09 15.24 49.22
C CYS A 73 -13.47 15.62 49.77
N ASP A 74 -13.77 16.92 49.73
CA ASP A 74 -15.06 17.46 50.11
C ASP A 74 -16.18 16.88 49.22
N SER A 75 -17.42 16.95 49.70
CA SER A 75 -18.61 16.47 49.00
C SER A 75 -18.66 17.03 47.56
N GLY A 76 -18.79 16.14 46.58
CA GLY A 76 -18.79 16.49 45.15
C GLY A 76 -17.41 16.57 44.51
N PHE A 77 -16.34 16.30 45.24
CA PHE A 77 -14.97 16.21 44.74
C PHE A 77 -14.39 14.80 44.91
N ILE A 78 -13.43 14.45 44.06
CA ILE A 78 -12.68 13.20 44.07
C ILE A 78 -11.20 13.48 43.83
N PHE A 79 -10.31 12.68 44.43
CA PHE A 79 -8.88 12.81 44.14
C PHE A 79 -8.61 12.51 42.68
N ASN A 80 -7.74 13.31 42.05
CA ASN A 80 -7.16 12.99 40.74
C ASN A 80 -6.32 11.70 40.82
N ALA A 81 -5.92 11.14 39.67
CA ALA A 81 -5.21 9.87 39.63
C ALA A 81 -3.90 9.86 40.44
N ASP A 82 -3.23 11.01 40.52
CA ASP A 82 -1.98 11.21 41.27
C ASP A 82 -2.20 11.52 42.77
N MET A 83 -3.45 11.64 43.23
CA MET A 83 -3.82 12.04 44.60
C MET A 83 -3.22 13.39 45.03
N THR A 84 -3.02 14.32 44.09
CA THR A 84 -2.42 15.64 44.32
C THR A 84 -3.45 16.77 44.37
N ALA A 85 -4.66 16.56 43.85
CA ALA A 85 -5.72 17.55 43.83
C ALA A 85 -7.10 16.90 43.99
N CYS A 86 -8.02 17.59 44.66
CA CYS A 86 -9.44 17.24 44.66
C CYS A 86 -10.12 17.95 43.49
N VAL A 87 -10.55 17.17 42.51
CA VAL A 87 -11.21 17.61 41.28
C VAL A 87 -12.70 17.31 41.34
N LYS A 88 -13.53 18.12 40.67
CA LYS A 88 -14.99 18.00 40.75
C LYS A 88 -15.47 16.70 40.08
N VAL A 89 -16.39 15.99 40.71
CA VAL A 89 -16.99 14.78 40.13
C VAL A 89 -17.89 15.16 38.95
N ALA A 90 -17.73 14.48 37.81
CA ALA A 90 -18.61 14.67 36.67
C ALA A 90 -20.03 14.18 37.01
N THR A 91 -21.04 14.80 36.43
CA THR A 91 -22.46 14.53 36.70
C THR A 91 -23.25 14.11 35.48
N ARG A 92 -22.67 14.21 34.28
CA ARG A 92 -23.25 13.78 33.00
C ARG A 92 -22.16 13.58 31.94
N LEU A 93 -22.56 13.04 30.78
CA LEU A 93 -21.73 13.04 29.58
C LEU A 93 -21.44 14.49 29.14
N TYR A 94 -20.24 14.72 28.60
CA TYR A 94 -19.73 16.04 28.18
C TYR A 94 -19.48 17.07 29.27
N ASP A 95 -19.56 16.69 30.55
CA ASP A 95 -19.07 17.57 31.61
C ASP A 95 -17.57 17.84 31.45
N SER A 96 -17.17 19.07 31.80
CA SER A 96 -15.77 19.48 31.79
C SER A 96 -14.97 18.62 32.76
N CYS A 97 -13.79 18.18 32.34
CA CYS A 97 -12.90 17.36 33.14
C CYS A 97 -11.43 17.74 32.91
N GLU A 98 -10.61 17.41 33.89
CA GLU A 98 -9.15 17.54 33.85
C GLU A 98 -8.47 16.15 33.95
N ASP A 99 -9.18 15.17 34.52
CA ASP A 99 -8.72 13.81 34.77
C ASP A 99 -9.87 12.82 34.52
N THR A 100 -9.54 11.63 34.05
CA THR A 100 -10.49 10.54 33.77
C THR A 100 -11.24 10.08 35.00
N VAL A 101 -10.65 10.16 36.21
CA VAL A 101 -11.32 9.74 37.44
C VAL A 101 -12.63 10.50 37.73
N GLN A 102 -12.71 11.77 37.28
CA GLN A 102 -13.91 12.60 37.37
C GLN A 102 -15.07 11.96 36.60
N CYS A 103 -14.77 11.48 35.39
CA CYS A 103 -15.74 10.88 34.49
C CYS A 103 -16.15 9.48 34.97
N SER A 104 -15.17 8.64 35.35
CA SER A 104 -15.46 7.26 35.78
C SER A 104 -16.24 7.17 37.08
N ALA A 105 -16.20 8.20 37.93
CA ALA A 105 -16.98 8.25 39.16
C ALA A 105 -18.50 8.23 38.91
N TYR A 106 -18.97 8.86 37.82
CA TYR A 106 -20.40 8.90 37.48
C TYR A 106 -20.78 7.99 36.31
N LEU A 107 -19.99 8.00 35.24
CA LEU A 107 -20.23 7.23 34.01
C LEU A 107 -19.71 5.78 34.10
N LEU A 108 -19.10 5.40 35.23
CA LEU A 108 -18.53 4.09 35.51
C LEU A 108 -17.37 3.72 34.57
N SER A 109 -17.04 2.42 34.53
CA SER A 109 -15.95 1.89 33.71
C SER A 109 -16.17 2.18 32.23
N GLY A 110 -15.10 2.62 31.56
CA GLY A 110 -15.14 2.96 30.14
C GLY A 110 -15.22 4.46 29.85
N ALA A 111 -15.57 5.29 30.83
CA ALA A 111 -15.51 6.74 30.70
C ALA A 111 -14.06 7.24 30.69
N LYS A 112 -13.79 8.27 29.87
CA LYS A 112 -12.49 8.93 29.72
C LYS A 112 -12.65 10.44 29.62
N CYS A 113 -11.67 11.17 30.13
CA CYS A 113 -11.53 12.59 29.85
C CYS A 113 -10.76 12.76 28.54
N THR A 114 -11.38 13.31 27.51
CA THR A 114 -10.76 13.54 26.19
C THR A 114 -11.09 14.96 25.77
N GLU A 115 -10.08 15.75 25.39
CA GLU A 115 -10.26 17.17 25.04
C GLU A 115 -10.99 17.99 26.12
N ASN A 116 -10.68 17.71 27.39
CA ASN A 116 -11.28 18.33 28.58
C ASN A 116 -12.79 18.07 28.76
N VAL A 117 -13.35 17.07 28.09
CA VAL A 117 -14.75 16.66 28.27
C VAL A 117 -14.87 15.16 28.55
N CYS A 118 -15.85 14.79 29.38
CA CYS A 118 -16.13 13.39 29.69
C CYS A 118 -16.85 12.69 28.54
N VAL A 119 -16.24 11.63 28.01
CA VAL A 119 -16.78 10.81 26.92
C VAL A 119 -16.63 9.33 27.24
N CYS A 120 -17.39 8.46 26.55
CA CYS A 120 -17.09 7.04 26.57
C CYS A 120 -15.87 6.77 25.67
N GLY A 121 -14.88 6.06 26.22
CA GLY A 121 -13.66 5.71 25.52
C GLY A 121 -13.86 4.62 24.45
N PRO A 122 -12.80 4.28 23.70
CA PRO A 122 -12.86 3.26 22.66
C PRO A 122 -13.39 1.92 23.19
N GLY A 123 -14.34 1.32 22.47
CA GLY A 123 -15.02 0.07 22.87
C GLY A 123 -16.14 0.25 23.89
N TYR A 124 -16.57 1.49 24.17
CA TYR A 124 -17.72 1.80 25.02
C TYR A 124 -18.66 2.80 24.35
N TYR A 125 -19.96 2.69 24.64
CA TYR A 125 -21.01 3.58 24.15
C TYR A 125 -21.88 4.07 25.31
N TYR A 126 -22.55 5.21 25.15
CA TYR A 126 -23.37 5.82 26.20
C TYR A 126 -24.82 5.36 26.11
N LEU A 127 -25.33 4.72 27.16
CA LEU A 127 -26.74 4.35 27.29
C LEU A 127 -27.07 4.11 28.77
N HIS A 128 -28.32 4.35 29.20
CA HIS A 128 -28.74 4.23 30.59
C HIS A 128 -27.87 5.06 31.56
N GLY A 129 -27.49 6.28 31.15
CA GLY A 129 -26.71 7.22 31.95
C GLY A 129 -25.28 6.77 32.31
N ARG A 130 -24.72 5.78 31.60
CA ARG A 130 -23.36 5.27 31.83
C ARG A 130 -22.69 4.81 30.54
N CYS A 131 -21.38 4.58 30.60
CA CYS A 131 -20.66 3.92 29.51
C CYS A 131 -20.82 2.40 29.62
N ASN A 132 -21.42 1.79 28.59
CA ASN A 132 -21.55 0.34 28.46
C ASN A 132 -20.52 -0.17 27.46
N ARG A 133 -20.01 -1.38 27.69
CA ARG A 133 -19.10 -2.02 26.76
C ARG A 133 -19.84 -2.31 25.46
N HIS A 134 -19.22 -1.93 24.35
CA HIS A 134 -19.69 -2.23 23.00
C HIS A 134 -19.11 -3.58 22.54
N VAL A 135 -19.98 -4.44 22.01
CA VAL A 135 -19.69 -5.72 21.37
C VAL A 135 -20.42 -5.74 20.03
N GLY A 136 -19.67 -6.02 18.96
CA GLY A 136 -20.20 -6.05 17.59
C GLY A 136 -20.95 -7.33 17.27
N LEU A 137 -21.56 -7.40 16.09
CA LEU A 137 -22.18 -8.64 15.59
C LEU A 137 -21.18 -9.79 15.53
N PHE A 138 -21.66 -11.00 15.81
CA PHE A 138 -20.87 -12.24 15.82
C PHE A 138 -19.76 -12.32 16.87
N GLU A 139 -19.67 -11.33 17.75
CA GLU A 139 -18.77 -11.36 18.90
C GLU A 139 -19.49 -11.87 20.15
N LYS A 140 -18.69 -12.34 21.12
CA LYS A 140 -19.22 -12.92 22.36
C LYS A 140 -19.82 -11.88 23.28
N CYS A 141 -21.05 -12.12 23.72
CA CYS A 141 -21.81 -11.25 24.60
C CYS A 141 -22.36 -12.01 25.81
N LYS A 142 -22.72 -11.27 26.87
CA LYS A 142 -23.42 -11.81 28.04
C LYS A 142 -24.83 -11.27 28.21
N GLN A 143 -25.07 -10.05 27.76
CA GLN A 143 -26.31 -9.31 27.96
C GLN A 143 -26.63 -8.52 26.69
N ASP A 144 -27.91 -8.30 26.43
CA ASP A 144 -28.36 -7.50 25.28
C ASP A 144 -27.73 -6.11 25.24
N ILE A 145 -27.52 -5.50 26.42
CA ILE A 145 -26.91 -4.17 26.54
C ILE A 145 -25.44 -4.12 26.08
N GLU A 146 -24.77 -5.26 25.89
CA GLU A 146 -23.43 -5.28 25.31
C GLU A 146 -23.47 -5.20 23.77
N CYS A 147 -24.56 -5.67 23.15
CA CYS A 147 -24.72 -5.72 21.70
C CYS A 147 -25.20 -4.38 21.15
N TYR A 148 -24.26 -3.56 20.67
CA TYR A 148 -24.53 -2.27 20.06
C TYR A 148 -23.90 -2.25 18.66
N VAL A 149 -24.70 -1.98 17.64
CA VAL A 149 -24.29 -2.18 16.24
C VAL A 149 -24.31 -0.89 15.41
N ASN A 150 -25.02 0.13 15.87
CA ASN A 150 -24.99 1.52 15.41
C ASN A 150 -26.01 2.30 16.28
N ALA A 151 -26.49 3.46 15.82
CA ALA A 151 -27.44 4.31 16.52
C ALA A 151 -28.78 3.67 16.98
N ASP A 152 -29.19 2.52 16.43
CA ASP A 152 -30.44 1.84 16.82
C ASP A 152 -30.23 0.91 18.03
N PHE A 153 -30.51 1.40 19.25
CA PHE A 153 -30.30 0.65 20.52
C PHE A 153 -31.05 -0.69 20.61
N GLU A 154 -32.07 -0.87 19.79
CA GLU A 154 -32.99 -2.01 19.79
C GLU A 154 -32.70 -3.03 18.66
N ALA A 155 -31.71 -2.74 17.82
CA ALA A 155 -31.47 -3.49 16.58
C ALA A 155 -30.70 -4.81 16.79
N ALA A 156 -29.97 -4.95 17.90
CA ALA A 156 -29.18 -6.13 18.22
C ALA A 156 -29.57 -6.72 19.59
N THR A 157 -29.36 -8.03 19.72
CA THR A 157 -29.63 -8.81 20.93
C THR A 157 -28.55 -9.87 21.11
N CYS A 158 -28.29 -10.25 22.36
CA CYS A 158 -27.37 -11.32 22.70
C CYS A 158 -28.10 -12.66 22.62
N ASP A 159 -27.72 -13.50 21.65
CA ASP A 159 -28.29 -14.83 21.52
C ASP A 159 -27.82 -15.72 22.68
N THR A 160 -28.74 -16.04 23.60
CA THR A 160 -28.46 -16.87 24.78
C THR A 160 -28.00 -18.30 24.45
N ALA A 161 -28.26 -18.81 23.24
CA ALA A 161 -27.85 -20.16 22.84
C ALA A 161 -26.41 -20.20 22.31
N GLU A 162 -26.00 -19.17 21.57
CA GLU A 162 -24.68 -19.08 20.94
C GLU A 162 -23.71 -18.16 21.70
N GLU A 163 -24.22 -17.40 22.68
CA GLU A 163 -23.51 -16.33 23.38
C GLU A 163 -22.91 -15.28 22.43
N MET A 164 -23.58 -15.00 21.30
CA MET A 164 -23.11 -14.07 20.28
C MET A 164 -24.15 -12.99 19.94
N CYS A 165 -23.69 -11.77 19.65
CA CYS A 165 -24.57 -10.69 19.21
C CYS A 165 -25.11 -10.96 17.80
N LYS A 166 -26.42 -10.82 17.62
CA LYS A 166 -27.12 -10.96 16.34
C LYS A 166 -28.15 -9.85 16.17
N CYS A 167 -28.59 -9.61 14.94
CA CYS A 167 -29.74 -8.73 14.70
C CYS A 167 -30.99 -9.29 15.38
N LYS A 168 -31.74 -8.41 16.05
CA LYS A 168 -33.02 -8.75 16.67
C LYS A 168 -34.03 -9.13 15.56
N PRO A 169 -35.00 -10.05 15.82
CA PRO A 169 -36.07 -10.31 14.86
C PRO A 169 -36.80 -9.02 14.48
N GLY A 170 -37.06 -8.79 13.18
CA GLY A 170 -37.56 -7.50 12.68
C GLY A 170 -36.45 -6.56 12.19
N PHE A 171 -35.19 -7.01 12.19
CA PHE A 171 -34.05 -6.28 11.67
C PHE A 171 -33.27 -7.14 10.67
N TYR A 172 -32.81 -6.52 9.60
CA TYR A 172 -31.91 -7.12 8.62
C TYR A 172 -30.48 -6.60 8.84
N GLN A 173 -29.51 -7.45 8.53
CA GLN A 173 -28.10 -7.12 8.63
C GLN A 173 -27.64 -6.35 7.39
N ARG A 174 -26.83 -5.32 7.58
CA ARG A 174 -26.08 -4.66 6.50
C ARG A 174 -24.59 -4.84 6.71
N GLU A 175 -23.91 -5.25 5.64
CA GLU A 175 -22.52 -5.67 5.68
C GLU A 175 -22.34 -6.78 6.74
N TYR A 176 -21.55 -6.53 7.79
CA TYR A 176 -21.33 -7.45 8.91
C TYR A 176 -21.39 -6.76 10.27
N ARG A 177 -21.76 -5.47 10.31
CA ARG A 177 -21.54 -4.61 11.48
C ARG A 177 -22.80 -3.89 11.95
N THR A 178 -23.83 -3.76 11.11
CA THR A 178 -25.04 -3.00 11.47
C THR A 178 -26.31 -3.81 11.23
N CYS A 179 -27.34 -3.47 11.99
CA CYS A 179 -28.69 -3.99 11.81
C CYS A 179 -29.63 -2.80 11.57
N ARG A 180 -30.55 -2.92 10.61
CA ARG A 180 -31.59 -1.92 10.34
C ARG A 180 -32.95 -2.57 10.34
N ARG A 181 -33.98 -1.81 10.70
CA ARG A 181 -35.36 -2.29 10.76
C ARG A 181 -35.83 -2.70 9.36
N GLU A 182 -36.45 -3.87 9.26
CA GLU A 182 -36.98 -4.39 8.00
C GLU A 182 -38.47 -3.99 7.83
N GLY A 183 -38.79 -3.30 6.74
CA GLY A 183 -40.16 -3.06 6.29
C GLY A 183 -40.61 -4.20 5.37
N LYS A 184 -41.58 -5.00 5.81
CA LYS A 184 -42.08 -6.19 5.06
C LYS A 184 -43.34 -5.89 4.26
N ALA A 185 -44.04 -4.81 4.58
CA ALA A 185 -45.29 -4.43 3.95
C ALA A 185 -45.36 -2.92 3.67
N VAL A 186 -46.30 -2.55 2.80
CA VAL A 186 -46.66 -1.14 2.57
C VAL A 186 -47.22 -0.55 3.86
N GLY A 187 -46.75 0.62 4.25
CA GLY A 187 -47.10 1.26 5.52
C GLY A 187 -46.09 1.04 6.64
N ASP A 188 -45.13 0.12 6.47
CA ASP A 188 -44.05 -0.07 7.45
C ASP A 188 -43.08 1.11 7.43
N GLU A 189 -42.49 1.43 8.58
CA GLU A 189 -41.50 2.49 8.71
C GLU A 189 -40.21 2.17 7.94
N CYS A 190 -39.61 3.18 7.32
CA CYS A 190 -38.32 3.07 6.64
C CYS A 190 -37.53 4.39 6.70
N THR A 191 -36.25 4.35 6.35
CA THR A 191 -35.44 5.56 6.10
C THR A 191 -34.91 5.58 4.67
N ILE A 192 -34.51 4.43 4.14
CA ILE A 192 -34.02 4.29 2.77
C ILE A 192 -34.78 3.19 2.04
N ASP A 193 -34.76 3.22 0.71
CA ASP A 193 -35.43 2.23 -0.15
C ASP A 193 -35.07 0.77 0.23
N ILE A 194 -33.82 0.53 0.63
CA ILE A 194 -33.30 -0.81 1.01
C ILE A 194 -33.98 -1.37 2.26
N ASP A 195 -34.52 -0.51 3.15
CA ASP A 195 -35.24 -0.97 4.33
C ASP A 195 -36.53 -1.71 3.97
N CYS A 196 -37.11 -1.44 2.80
CA CYS A 196 -38.33 -2.08 2.34
C CYS A 196 -38.01 -3.38 1.55
N THR A 197 -38.20 -4.53 2.20
CA THR A 197 -37.73 -5.85 1.74
C THR A 197 -38.69 -6.59 0.80
N PHE A 198 -39.73 -5.93 0.29
CA PHE A 198 -40.70 -6.51 -0.65
C PHE A 198 -40.48 -6.02 -2.09
N ASN A 199 -41.09 -6.73 -3.05
CA ASN A 199 -40.88 -6.45 -4.47
C ASN A 199 -41.35 -5.04 -4.88
N ASN A 200 -40.51 -4.33 -5.63
CA ASN A 200 -40.80 -2.98 -6.16
C ASN A 200 -41.08 -1.93 -5.08
N ALA A 201 -40.46 -2.07 -3.91
CA ALA A 201 -40.61 -1.13 -2.80
C ALA A 201 -39.76 0.14 -2.97
N THR A 202 -40.23 1.23 -2.38
CA THR A 202 -39.50 2.50 -2.17
C THR A 202 -39.88 3.08 -0.81
N CYS A 203 -38.96 3.84 -0.21
CA CYS A 203 -39.22 4.56 1.01
C CYS A 203 -39.67 5.98 0.70
N ASN A 204 -40.97 6.24 0.77
CA ASN A 204 -41.56 7.55 0.55
C ASN A 204 -42.01 8.15 1.88
N GLU A 205 -41.58 9.38 2.19
CA GLU A 205 -41.91 10.06 3.46
C GLU A 205 -41.70 9.19 4.71
N PHE A 206 -40.60 8.40 4.75
CA PHE A 206 -40.25 7.47 5.83
C PHE A 206 -41.22 6.29 6.02
N VAL A 207 -42.01 5.99 4.99
CA VAL A 207 -42.94 4.86 4.96
C VAL A 207 -42.73 4.04 3.67
N CYS A 208 -42.75 2.71 3.81
CA CYS A 208 -42.62 1.81 2.68
C CYS A 208 -43.85 1.90 1.77
N ALA A 209 -43.60 2.16 0.48
CA ALA A 209 -44.59 2.24 -0.58
C ALA A 209 -44.17 1.41 -1.79
N VAL A 210 -45.10 1.15 -2.72
CA VAL A 210 -44.77 0.54 -4.01
C VAL A 210 -44.31 1.65 -4.96
N LYS A 211 -43.26 1.42 -5.75
CA LYS A 211 -42.80 2.32 -6.82
C LYS A 211 -43.91 2.49 -7.87
N SER A 212 -44.81 3.42 -7.62
CA SER A 212 -45.85 3.90 -8.53
C SER A 212 -45.30 5.13 -9.26
N LYS A 213 -45.45 5.22 -10.58
CA LYS A 213 -45.29 6.52 -11.25
C LYS A 213 -46.40 7.41 -10.73
N THR A 214 -46.02 8.59 -10.26
CA THR A 214 -46.78 9.65 -9.57
C THR A 214 -47.18 9.33 -8.14
N ASP A 215 -46.62 10.08 -7.18
CA ASP A 215 -47.30 10.41 -5.93
C ASP A 215 -47.16 11.91 -5.64
N GLU A 216 -48.32 12.54 -5.51
CA GLU A 216 -48.54 13.84 -4.91
C GLU A 216 -48.42 13.74 -3.37
N ILE A 217 -47.99 14.84 -2.77
CA ILE A 217 -47.67 15.03 -1.35
C ILE A 217 -48.93 14.93 -0.49
N VAL A 218 -48.86 14.22 0.65
CA VAL A 218 -49.85 14.33 1.74
C VAL A 218 -49.13 14.72 3.03
N GLN A 219 -49.19 16.01 3.38
CA GLN A 219 -48.69 16.50 4.66
C GLN A 219 -49.64 16.13 5.81
N ILE A 220 -49.10 15.62 6.92
CA ILE A 220 -49.76 15.60 8.22
C ILE A 220 -48.90 16.41 9.19
N THR A 221 -49.46 17.52 9.68
CA THR A 221 -48.93 18.29 10.80
C THR A 221 -49.71 17.93 12.07
N SER A 222 -49.03 17.86 13.21
CA SER A 222 -49.66 17.84 14.52
C SER A 222 -48.92 18.81 15.45
N ASP A 223 -49.59 19.91 15.81
CA ASP A 223 -49.14 20.83 16.85
C ASP A 223 -49.62 20.33 18.22
N VAL A 224 -48.71 20.24 19.19
CA VAL A 224 -49.04 20.00 20.60
C VAL A 224 -48.83 21.29 21.38
N THR A 225 -49.93 21.85 21.88
CA THR A 225 -49.94 22.97 22.83
C THR A 225 -49.54 22.51 24.23
N LEU A 226 -48.44 23.05 24.75
CA LEU A 226 -48.03 22.90 26.15
C LEU A 226 -48.76 23.94 27.01
N SER A 227 -49.70 23.51 27.85
CA SER A 227 -50.29 24.36 28.88
C SER A 227 -49.49 24.23 30.18
N LYS A 228 -48.82 25.30 30.61
CA LYS A 228 -48.16 25.36 31.92
C LYS A 228 -49.02 26.15 32.91
N GLY A 229 -49.49 25.46 33.96
CA GLY A 229 -50.12 26.06 35.12
C GLY A 229 -49.10 26.75 36.04
N LEU A 230 -49.53 27.83 36.69
CA LEU A 230 -48.73 28.65 37.61
C LEU A 230 -48.53 28.01 38.99
N LEU A 231 -47.29 28.20 39.48
CA LEU A 231 -46.81 28.47 40.85
C LEU A 231 -47.07 27.46 41.98
N ASP A 232 -45.96 26.94 42.51
CA ASP A 232 -45.70 26.85 43.95
C ASP A 232 -44.18 26.90 44.20
N GLU A 233 -43.72 27.56 45.27
CA GLU A 233 -42.33 27.53 45.77
C GLU A 233 -41.98 26.12 46.27
N LYS A 234 -41.70 25.21 45.35
CA LYS A 234 -41.38 23.80 45.64
C LYS A 234 -40.06 23.43 44.98
N THR A 235 -39.31 22.58 45.67
CA THR A 235 -38.02 22.01 45.29
C THR A 235 -37.89 21.79 43.78
N GLN A 236 -36.89 22.45 43.19
CA GLN A 236 -36.52 22.32 41.77
C GLN A 236 -35.17 21.63 41.66
N ILE A 237 -34.85 21.15 40.47
CA ILE A 237 -33.49 20.69 40.16
C ILE A 237 -32.51 21.85 40.38
N GLY A 238 -31.47 21.61 41.20
CA GLY A 238 -30.51 22.60 41.68
C GLY A 238 -30.78 23.17 43.08
N SER A 239 -31.89 22.81 43.72
CA SER A 239 -32.17 23.21 45.12
C SER A 239 -31.26 22.45 46.09
N ASP A 240 -30.89 23.07 47.21
CA ASP A 240 -30.08 22.42 48.24
C ASP A 240 -30.81 21.21 48.87
N CYS A 241 -30.07 20.15 49.18
CA CYS A 241 -30.56 18.93 49.79
C CYS A 241 -29.49 18.30 50.69
N GLU A 242 -29.94 17.56 51.71
CA GLU A 242 -29.08 16.70 52.52
C GLU A 242 -29.34 15.22 52.21
N THR A 243 -30.58 14.89 51.81
CA THR A 243 -31.02 13.51 51.53
C THR A 243 -31.91 13.45 50.29
N ASP A 244 -32.05 12.26 49.70
CA ASP A 244 -32.93 12.04 48.54
C ASP A 244 -34.39 12.40 48.84
N GLU A 245 -34.82 12.31 50.10
CA GLU A 245 -36.13 12.75 50.58
C GLU A 245 -36.46 14.21 50.25
N ASP A 246 -35.46 15.09 50.27
CA ASP A 246 -35.64 16.52 50.02
C ASP A 246 -36.03 16.78 48.56
N CYS A 247 -35.59 15.89 47.65
CA CYS A 247 -35.79 15.99 46.21
C CYS A 247 -37.04 15.26 45.71
N LYS A 248 -37.75 14.51 46.55
CA LYS A 248 -38.94 13.70 46.18
C LYS A 248 -40.08 14.48 45.53
N ALA A 249 -40.12 15.81 45.69
CA ALA A 249 -41.11 16.65 45.02
C ALA A 249 -40.98 16.63 43.49
N VAL A 250 -39.79 16.30 42.97
CA VAL A 250 -39.54 16.05 41.55
C VAL A 250 -39.33 14.54 41.38
N ASN A 251 -40.19 13.89 40.60
CA ASN A 251 -40.05 12.45 40.33
C ASN A 251 -38.71 12.17 39.64
N ASN A 252 -38.06 11.07 40.04
CA ASN A 252 -36.73 10.67 39.58
C ASN A 252 -35.62 11.71 39.85
N ALA A 253 -35.78 12.55 40.89
CA ALA A 253 -34.71 13.39 41.42
C ALA A 253 -34.09 12.78 42.69
N ILE A 254 -32.78 12.89 42.80
CA ILE A 254 -31.96 12.43 43.91
C ILE A 254 -31.08 13.58 44.43
N CYS A 255 -30.60 13.47 45.66
CA CYS A 255 -29.65 14.42 46.20
C CYS A 255 -28.25 14.12 45.66
N GLY A 256 -27.68 15.08 44.95
CA GLY A 256 -26.34 14.96 44.38
C GLY A 256 -25.25 15.00 45.45
N SER A 257 -24.05 14.51 45.10
CA SER A 257 -22.88 14.60 45.97
C SER A 257 -22.44 16.05 46.26
N THR A 258 -22.96 17.02 45.51
CA THR A 258 -22.75 18.46 45.71
C THR A 258 -23.74 19.09 46.69
N GLY A 259 -24.63 18.30 47.32
CA GLY A 259 -25.66 18.80 48.23
C GLY A 259 -26.80 19.53 47.52
N THR A 260 -27.04 19.22 46.24
CA THR A 260 -28.13 19.81 45.45
C THR A 260 -28.93 18.74 44.69
N CYS A 261 -30.25 18.95 44.57
CA CYS A 261 -31.14 18.04 43.87
C CYS A 261 -30.78 17.96 42.39
N ARG A 262 -30.64 16.75 41.86
CA ARG A 262 -30.38 16.48 40.46
C ARG A 262 -31.25 15.33 39.97
N CYS A 263 -31.42 15.20 38.67
CA CYS A 263 -32.08 14.04 38.10
C CYS A 263 -31.22 12.78 38.32
N ASP A 264 -31.91 11.66 38.54
CA ASP A 264 -31.31 10.34 38.66
C ASP A 264 -30.62 9.96 37.33
N ARG A 265 -29.80 8.90 37.37
CA ARG A 265 -29.07 8.40 36.21
C ARG A 265 -30.05 8.09 35.07
N ALA A 266 -29.67 8.49 33.86
CA ALA A 266 -30.47 8.38 32.64
C ALA A 266 -31.71 9.31 32.59
N TYR A 267 -31.77 10.32 33.46
CA TYR A 267 -32.74 11.40 33.38
C TYR A 267 -32.04 12.75 33.31
N PHE A 268 -32.64 13.70 32.60
CA PHE A 268 -32.15 15.07 32.50
C PHE A 268 -33.22 16.09 32.88
N ALA A 269 -32.79 17.24 33.38
CA ALA A 269 -33.71 18.29 33.82
C ALA A 269 -34.42 18.92 32.62
N SER A 270 -35.74 19.09 32.72
CA SER A 270 -36.50 19.90 31.76
C SER A 270 -35.97 21.34 31.73
N ASN A 271 -36.29 22.08 30.66
CA ASN A 271 -35.93 23.51 30.50
C ASN A 271 -36.40 24.41 31.65
N SER A 272 -37.30 23.93 32.49
CA SER A 272 -37.80 24.66 33.64
C SER A 272 -37.40 24.08 35.00
N SER A 273 -36.51 23.08 35.01
CA SER A 273 -35.98 22.44 36.22
C SER A 273 -37.05 21.88 37.17
N THR A 274 -38.25 21.59 36.66
CA THR A 274 -39.39 21.10 37.45
C THR A 274 -39.71 19.62 37.24
N GLU A 275 -39.03 18.99 36.29
CA GLU A 275 -39.27 17.60 35.89
C GLU A 275 -37.97 16.98 35.41
N CYS A 276 -37.79 15.69 35.70
CA CYS A 276 -36.71 14.86 35.17
C CYS A 276 -37.24 14.02 34.01
N ILE A 277 -36.74 14.32 32.81
CA ILE A 277 -37.12 13.69 31.55
C ILE A 277 -36.23 12.45 31.33
N PRO A 278 -36.79 11.27 31.05
CA PRO A 278 -36.00 10.08 30.72
C PRO A 278 -35.23 10.26 29.40
N GLU A 279 -33.99 9.77 29.35
CA GLU A 279 -33.19 9.69 28.13
C GLU A 279 -33.76 8.64 27.14
N LEU A 280 -33.42 8.75 25.86
CA LEU A 280 -33.76 7.75 24.84
C LEU A 280 -33.16 6.39 25.22
N GLY A 281 -33.94 5.33 25.01
CA GLY A 281 -33.63 3.96 25.42
C GLY A 281 -34.19 3.57 26.79
N GLU A 282 -34.63 4.53 27.61
CA GLU A 282 -35.29 4.26 28.88
C GLU A 282 -36.71 3.69 28.71
N PRO A 283 -37.24 2.96 29.71
CA PRO A 283 -38.59 2.42 29.67
C PRO A 283 -39.68 3.50 29.54
N CYS A 284 -40.74 3.18 28.79
CA CYS A 284 -41.92 4.04 28.61
C CYS A 284 -43.21 3.23 28.53
N GLN A 285 -44.35 3.92 28.66
CA GLN A 285 -45.67 3.32 28.42
C GLN A 285 -46.33 3.89 27.17
N ASN A 286 -47.07 3.04 26.45
CA ASN A 286 -47.82 3.46 25.26
C ASN A 286 -48.87 4.51 25.62
N GLY A 287 -48.79 5.68 24.97
CA GLY A 287 -49.71 6.81 25.20
C GLY A 287 -49.24 7.82 26.25
N GLU A 288 -48.03 7.68 26.79
CA GLU A 288 -47.36 8.76 27.54
C GLU A 288 -47.07 9.95 26.62
N ASN A 289 -47.07 11.17 27.19
CA ASN A 289 -46.70 12.37 26.45
C ASN A 289 -45.20 12.37 26.16
N ASN A 290 -44.83 12.66 24.91
CA ASN A 290 -43.46 12.72 24.48
C ASN A 290 -42.78 13.99 25.03
N SER A 291 -41.81 13.82 25.93
CA SER A 291 -41.02 14.94 26.48
C SER A 291 -39.83 15.33 25.59
N ILE A 292 -39.35 14.42 24.75
CA ILE A 292 -38.33 14.67 23.72
C ILE A 292 -39.04 14.85 22.37
N GLU A 293 -38.74 15.91 21.65
CA GLU A 293 -39.33 16.18 20.33
C GLU A 293 -38.99 15.03 19.35
N LYS A 294 -39.95 14.63 18.51
CA LYS A 294 -39.80 13.52 17.54
C LYS A 294 -39.43 12.17 18.18
N SER A 295 -39.68 11.97 19.48
CA SER A 295 -39.60 10.67 20.15
C SER A 295 -40.93 9.91 20.10
N ILE A 296 -40.88 8.59 20.26
CA ILE A 296 -42.02 7.68 20.30
C ILE A 296 -41.71 6.49 21.23
N CYS A 297 -42.71 6.01 21.96
CA CYS A 297 -42.57 4.78 22.74
C CYS A 297 -42.70 3.55 21.83
N ARG A 298 -41.59 2.84 21.58
CA ARG A 298 -41.55 1.59 20.78
C ARG A 298 -41.21 0.41 21.67
N GLU A 299 -42.06 -0.61 21.68
CA GLU A 299 -41.87 -1.83 22.49
C GLU A 299 -41.57 -1.55 23.99
N GLY A 300 -42.13 -0.45 24.52
CA GLY A 300 -41.90 -0.04 25.91
C GLY A 300 -40.57 0.67 26.18
N LYS A 301 -39.89 1.19 25.14
CA LYS A 301 -38.70 2.05 25.26
C LYS A 301 -38.84 3.33 24.44
N TRP A 302 -38.27 4.44 24.93
CA TRP A 302 -38.22 5.69 24.19
C TRP A 302 -37.25 5.61 23.01
N SER A 303 -37.76 5.79 21.80
CA SER A 303 -36.97 5.74 20.56
C SER A 303 -37.31 6.93 19.66
N CYS A 304 -36.44 7.25 18.70
CA CYS A 304 -36.67 8.33 17.75
C CYS A 304 -37.63 7.91 16.63
N THR A 305 -38.50 8.82 16.19
CA THR A 305 -39.40 8.60 15.04
C THR A 305 -38.62 8.37 13.75
N SER A 306 -39.27 7.78 12.75
CA SER A 306 -38.63 7.45 11.47
C SER A 306 -38.06 8.69 10.79
N GLY A 307 -36.83 8.60 10.29
CA GLY A 307 -36.12 9.75 9.74
C GLY A 307 -35.36 10.59 10.76
N THR A 308 -35.33 10.17 12.01
CA THR A 308 -34.50 10.79 13.06
C THR A 308 -33.63 9.77 13.78
N VAL A 309 -32.58 10.25 14.42
CA VAL A 309 -31.57 9.47 15.14
C VAL A 309 -31.29 10.09 16.50
N ALA A 310 -31.00 9.27 17.51
CA ALA A 310 -30.66 9.77 18.83
C ALA A 310 -29.34 10.55 18.81
N SER A 311 -29.28 11.68 19.53
CA SER A 311 -28.03 12.33 19.90
C SER A 311 -27.19 11.40 20.77
N LYS A 312 -25.87 11.63 20.83
CA LYS A 312 -24.94 10.79 21.60
C LYS A 312 -25.17 10.75 23.11
N ASP A 313 -25.80 11.78 23.65
CA ASP A 313 -26.24 11.86 25.05
C ASP A 313 -27.68 11.38 25.25
N ASN A 314 -28.35 10.90 24.20
CA ASN A 314 -29.70 10.35 24.21
C ASN A 314 -30.79 11.36 24.62
N ARG A 315 -30.63 12.65 24.32
CA ARG A 315 -31.54 13.72 24.76
C ARG A 315 -32.32 14.38 23.63
N GLU A 316 -31.91 14.16 22.38
CA GLU A 316 -32.52 14.76 21.21
C GLU A 316 -32.66 13.75 20.08
N CYS A 317 -33.67 13.93 19.23
CA CYS A 317 -33.82 13.21 17.97
C CYS A 317 -33.44 14.13 16.81
N LEU A 318 -32.29 13.86 16.20
CA LEU A 318 -31.69 14.65 15.13
C LEU A 318 -32.21 14.18 13.77
N ASP A 319 -32.46 15.10 12.84
CA ASP A 319 -32.87 14.75 11.47
C ASP A 319 -31.71 14.11 10.70
N VAL A 320 -32.01 12.98 10.05
CA VAL A 320 -31.01 12.17 9.33
C VAL A 320 -31.03 12.54 7.85
N THR A 321 -29.87 12.47 7.21
CA THR A 321 -29.80 12.59 5.75
C THR A 321 -29.90 11.21 5.09
N ARG A 322 -30.59 11.17 3.95
CA ARG A 322 -30.68 9.98 3.08
C ARG A 322 -29.70 10.04 1.90
N GLU A 323 -29.09 11.20 1.70
CA GLU A 323 -28.18 11.48 0.58
C GLU A 323 -26.74 11.47 1.06
N TYR A 324 -25.90 10.71 0.36
CA TYR A 324 -24.45 10.76 0.59
C TYR A 324 -23.92 12.15 0.22
N MET A 325 -22.98 12.68 1.00
CA MET A 325 -22.61 14.11 1.01
C MET A 325 -23.75 15.07 1.39
N GLY A 326 -24.86 14.55 1.91
CA GLY A 326 -25.95 15.36 2.44
C GLY A 326 -25.53 16.13 3.69
N ASN A 327 -26.32 17.15 4.03
CA ASN A 327 -26.00 18.08 5.11
C ASN A 327 -26.04 17.39 6.47
N CYS A 328 -25.06 17.69 7.31
CA CYS A 328 -24.99 17.25 8.69
C CYS A 328 -24.34 18.33 9.56
N GLN A 329 -24.52 18.20 10.87
CA GLN A 329 -23.84 18.97 11.91
C GLN A 329 -23.08 18.04 12.85
N LEU A 330 -23.62 16.84 13.09
CA LEU A 330 -23.05 15.81 13.96
C LEU A 330 -22.98 14.46 13.22
N ASP A 331 -22.06 13.59 13.64
CA ASP A 331 -21.83 12.28 13.03
C ASP A 331 -23.07 11.38 13.06
N GLU A 332 -23.89 11.48 14.11
CA GLU A 332 -25.08 10.65 14.30
C GLU A 332 -26.07 10.81 13.12
N GLN A 333 -26.16 11.99 12.53
CA GLN A 333 -27.05 12.27 11.39
C GLN A 333 -26.68 11.47 10.13
N CYS A 334 -25.45 10.95 10.08
CA CYS A 334 -24.92 10.14 9.00
C CYS A 334 -25.10 8.63 9.22
N TYR A 335 -25.75 8.19 10.32
CA TYR A 335 -25.82 6.77 10.71
C TYR A 335 -26.37 5.84 9.63
N VAL A 336 -27.18 6.35 8.70
CA VAL A 336 -27.74 5.61 7.56
C VAL A 336 -26.65 4.96 6.72
N PHE A 337 -25.47 5.58 6.63
CA PHE A 337 -24.34 5.06 5.86
C PHE A 337 -23.43 4.13 6.68
N GLY A 338 -23.79 3.80 7.92
CA GLY A 338 -23.03 2.89 8.78
C GLY A 338 -22.17 3.60 9.84
N PRO A 339 -21.41 2.84 10.63
CA PRO A 339 -20.69 3.35 11.80
C PRO A 339 -19.41 4.12 11.44
N ASP A 340 -18.89 3.95 10.22
CA ASP A 340 -17.73 4.71 9.71
C ASP A 340 -18.14 6.02 9.02
N ALA A 341 -19.43 6.34 8.97
CA ALA A 341 -19.92 7.59 8.42
C ALA A 341 -19.69 8.72 9.41
N THR A 342 -19.02 9.78 8.95
CA THR A 342 -18.67 10.95 9.76
C THR A 342 -19.18 12.22 9.09
N CYS A 343 -19.53 13.22 9.89
CA CYS A 343 -19.87 14.54 9.43
C CYS A 343 -18.60 15.37 9.25
N ASN A 344 -18.14 15.51 8.02
CA ASN A 344 -16.95 16.28 7.69
C ASN A 344 -17.32 17.46 6.79
N ASN A 345 -16.92 18.68 7.17
CA ASN A 345 -17.28 19.92 6.46
C ASN A 345 -18.79 20.07 6.21
N ASN A 346 -19.61 19.72 7.21
CA ASN A 346 -21.07 19.69 7.15
C ASN A 346 -21.66 18.71 6.11
N GLN A 347 -20.87 17.72 5.67
CA GLN A 347 -21.32 16.68 4.74
C GLN A 347 -21.03 15.28 5.28
N CYS A 348 -21.98 14.37 5.11
CA CYS A 348 -21.77 12.98 5.47
C CYS A 348 -20.81 12.31 4.48
N THR A 349 -19.65 11.89 4.98
CA THR A 349 -18.64 11.15 4.22
C THR A 349 -18.20 9.91 4.98
N CYS A 350 -17.62 8.96 4.25
CA CYS A 350 -17.05 7.77 4.89
C CYS A 350 -15.64 8.11 5.40
N ASN A 351 -15.27 7.57 6.55
CA ASN A 351 -13.90 7.67 7.03
C ASN A 351 -12.96 6.92 6.07
N GLU A 352 -12.22 7.66 5.25
CA GLU A 352 -11.37 7.12 4.18
C GLU A 352 -10.25 6.18 4.69
N ASN A 353 -9.90 6.27 5.98
CA ASN A 353 -8.87 5.41 6.56
C ASN A 353 -9.40 4.01 6.91
N THR A 354 -10.70 3.89 7.19
CA THR A 354 -11.32 2.64 7.65
C THR A 354 -12.34 2.08 6.67
N SER A 355 -12.91 2.92 5.80
CA SER A 355 -14.02 2.56 4.92
C SER A 355 -14.01 3.34 3.60
N HIS A 356 -14.90 2.95 2.68
CA HIS A 356 -15.18 3.62 1.43
C HIS A 356 -16.68 3.57 1.13
N TYR A 357 -17.17 4.53 0.34
CA TYR A 357 -18.59 4.56 -0.02
C TYR A 357 -18.89 3.58 -1.15
N VAL A 358 -19.85 2.69 -0.91
CA VAL A 358 -20.41 1.79 -1.92
C VAL A 358 -21.81 2.27 -2.29
N GLU A 359 -21.94 2.81 -3.49
CA GLU A 359 -23.19 3.40 -3.99
C GLU A 359 -24.33 2.37 -4.09
N SER A 360 -24.04 1.15 -4.53
CA SER A 360 -25.06 0.08 -4.65
C SER A 360 -25.66 -0.33 -3.31
N GLU A 361 -24.88 -0.20 -2.23
CA GLU A 361 -25.27 -0.56 -0.87
C GLU A 361 -25.75 0.65 -0.06
N LEU A 362 -25.53 1.88 -0.56
CA LEU A 362 -25.70 3.13 0.18
C LEU A 362 -25.01 3.07 1.57
N PHE A 363 -23.75 2.63 1.61
CA PHE A 363 -23.06 2.29 2.85
C PHE A 363 -21.56 2.59 2.79
N CYS A 364 -20.98 2.94 3.95
CA CYS A 364 -19.55 3.03 4.18
C CYS A 364 -19.01 1.63 4.50
N TRP A 365 -18.54 0.94 3.46
CA TRP A 365 -18.04 -0.42 3.54
C TRP A 365 -16.61 -0.44 4.05
N GLY A 366 -16.30 -1.36 4.96
CA GLY A 366 -14.98 -1.49 5.56
C GLY A 366 -13.90 -1.83 4.53
N ASN A 367 -12.74 -1.18 4.63
CA ASN A 367 -11.62 -1.42 3.73
C ASN A 367 -10.90 -2.72 4.12
N THR A 368 -10.97 -3.74 3.25
CA THR A 368 -10.18 -4.97 3.40
C THR A 368 -9.06 -5.00 2.36
N GLY A 369 -7.82 -5.05 2.82
CA GLY A 369 -6.63 -5.00 2.00
C GLY A 369 -6.25 -6.33 1.36
N PHE A 370 -5.22 -6.30 0.51
CA PHE A 370 -4.70 -7.51 -0.14
C PHE A 370 -4.22 -8.56 0.88
N GLY A 371 -4.60 -9.82 0.65
CA GLY A 371 -4.22 -10.96 1.49
C GLY A 371 -4.97 -11.03 2.83
N GLU A 372 -5.84 -10.07 3.11
CA GLU A 372 -6.76 -10.12 4.24
C GLU A 372 -7.98 -10.96 3.89
N THR A 373 -8.60 -11.54 4.92
CA THR A 373 -9.76 -12.41 4.77
C THR A 373 -10.99 -11.62 4.36
N CYS A 374 -11.71 -12.12 3.37
CA CYS A 374 -12.92 -11.50 2.84
C CYS A 374 -14.03 -12.56 2.71
N GLN A 375 -15.27 -12.10 2.53
CA GLN A 375 -16.42 -12.95 2.27
C GLN A 375 -17.00 -12.70 0.86
N GLN A 376 -16.87 -11.48 0.35
CA GLN A 376 -17.31 -11.11 -1.00
C GLN A 376 -16.38 -10.09 -1.65
N ASP A 377 -16.46 -9.95 -2.97
CA ASP A 377 -15.59 -9.06 -3.76
C ASP A 377 -15.64 -7.60 -3.26
N LEU A 378 -16.80 -7.15 -2.77
CA LEU A 378 -17.01 -5.80 -2.28
C LEU A 378 -16.17 -5.47 -1.03
N ASP A 379 -15.79 -6.48 -0.25
CA ASP A 379 -14.94 -6.29 0.94
C ASP A 379 -13.55 -5.79 0.54
N CYS A 380 -13.09 -6.18 -0.66
CA CYS A 380 -11.73 -5.96 -1.12
C CYS A 380 -11.55 -4.56 -1.71
N PHE A 381 -11.05 -3.64 -0.89
CA PHE A 381 -10.81 -2.27 -1.28
C PHE A 381 -9.49 -1.74 -0.73
N VAL A 382 -8.73 -1.10 -1.61
CA VAL A 382 -7.51 -0.37 -1.28
C VAL A 382 -7.60 1.00 -1.95
N LYS A 383 -7.44 2.07 -1.15
CA LYS A 383 -7.47 3.44 -1.66
C LYS A 383 -6.42 3.63 -2.76
N ASP A 384 -6.81 4.29 -3.85
CA ASP A 384 -5.96 4.56 -5.03
C ASP A 384 -5.48 3.29 -5.79
N PHE A 385 -6.06 2.13 -5.51
CA PHE A 385 -5.72 0.90 -6.22
C PHE A 385 -6.25 0.90 -7.65
N THR A 386 -5.40 0.53 -8.60
CA THR A 386 -5.76 0.45 -10.01
C THR A 386 -6.12 -0.99 -10.39
N GLY A 387 -7.41 -1.21 -10.65
CA GLY A 387 -7.98 -2.52 -10.99
C GLY A 387 -8.96 -3.00 -9.92
N ASN A 388 -9.55 -4.18 -10.13
CA ASN A 388 -10.49 -4.77 -9.20
C ASN A 388 -9.82 -5.94 -8.47
N LEU A 389 -9.99 -6.01 -7.15
CA LEU A 389 -9.67 -7.19 -6.36
C LEU A 389 -10.90 -8.11 -6.32
N ILE A 390 -10.64 -9.41 -6.19
CA ILE A 390 -11.68 -10.42 -6.00
C ILE A 390 -11.46 -11.12 -4.67
N CYS A 391 -12.54 -11.63 -4.10
CA CYS A 391 -12.50 -12.43 -2.90
C CYS A 391 -12.41 -13.91 -3.23
N ASN A 392 -11.33 -14.55 -2.78
CA ASN A 392 -11.14 -16.00 -2.85
C ASN A 392 -10.57 -16.48 -1.50
N ASP A 393 -11.41 -16.44 -0.47
CA ASP A 393 -11.08 -16.47 0.98
C ASP A 393 -10.22 -15.29 1.46
N THR A 394 -9.36 -14.77 0.60
CA THR A 394 -8.58 -13.55 0.80
C THR A 394 -8.65 -12.64 -0.42
N CYS A 395 -8.48 -11.34 -0.21
CA CYS A 395 -8.48 -10.37 -1.30
C CYS A 395 -7.26 -10.56 -2.21
N THR A 396 -7.50 -10.95 -3.45
CA THR A 396 -6.46 -11.29 -4.43
C THR A 396 -6.77 -10.69 -5.80
N CYS A 397 -5.75 -10.68 -6.67
CA CYS A 397 -5.96 -10.27 -8.06
C CYS A 397 -6.78 -11.32 -8.82
N PRO A 398 -7.57 -10.91 -9.83
CA PRO A 398 -8.28 -11.81 -10.72
C PRO A 398 -7.38 -12.87 -11.37
N THR A 399 -7.97 -13.98 -11.78
CA THR A 399 -7.21 -15.11 -12.36
C THR A 399 -6.36 -14.67 -13.55
N GLY A 400 -5.07 -15.05 -13.53
CA GLY A 400 -4.11 -14.68 -14.58
C GLY A 400 -3.42 -13.32 -14.37
N MET A 401 -3.75 -12.62 -13.27
CA MET A 401 -3.07 -11.38 -12.87
C MET A 401 -2.30 -11.60 -11.57
N HIS A 402 -1.23 -10.81 -11.37
CA HIS A 402 -0.47 -10.80 -10.12
C HIS A 402 -0.34 -9.38 -9.58
N LEU A 403 -0.05 -9.27 -8.29
CA LEU A 403 0.15 -7.98 -7.65
C LEU A 403 1.47 -7.33 -8.11
N SER A 404 1.43 -6.03 -8.41
CA SER A 404 2.59 -5.21 -8.74
C SER A 404 3.59 -5.13 -7.58
N LYS A 405 4.82 -4.69 -7.84
CA LYS A 405 5.85 -4.52 -6.80
C LYS A 405 5.48 -3.50 -5.72
N ASP A 406 4.77 -2.44 -6.11
CA ASP A 406 4.26 -1.40 -5.21
C ASP A 406 2.95 -1.79 -4.53
N LYS A 407 2.36 -2.95 -4.88
CA LYS A 407 1.09 -3.45 -4.36
C LYS A 407 -0.14 -2.58 -4.66
N MET A 408 -0.05 -1.69 -5.65
CA MET A 408 -1.12 -0.74 -6.01
C MET A 408 -1.87 -1.12 -7.28
N THR A 409 -1.50 -2.19 -7.97
CA THR A 409 -2.12 -2.58 -9.24
C THR A 409 -2.08 -4.09 -9.45
N CYS A 410 -3.13 -4.64 -10.05
CA CYS A 410 -3.08 -5.99 -10.60
C CYS A 410 -2.48 -5.95 -12.01
N VAL A 411 -1.30 -6.54 -12.16
CA VAL A 411 -0.58 -6.67 -13.43
C VAL A 411 -1.03 -7.97 -14.10
N GLY A 412 -1.71 -7.82 -15.22
CA GLY A 412 -2.12 -8.94 -16.07
C GLY A 412 -1.15 -9.22 -17.22
N SER A 413 -1.47 -10.24 -18.00
CA SER A 413 -0.72 -10.53 -19.22
C SER A 413 -0.89 -9.42 -20.27
N ALA A 414 0.21 -8.99 -20.87
CA ALA A 414 0.29 -7.88 -21.82
C ALA A 414 0.95 -8.30 -23.15
N GLU A 415 0.52 -7.68 -24.25
CA GLU A 415 1.16 -7.78 -25.57
C GLU A 415 2.40 -6.87 -25.67
N ILE A 416 3.13 -6.94 -26.79
CA ILE A 416 4.26 -6.04 -27.07
C ILE A 416 3.85 -4.57 -26.91
N GLY A 417 4.69 -3.81 -26.20
CA GLY A 417 4.45 -2.41 -25.85
C GLY A 417 3.57 -2.19 -24.63
N GLY A 418 2.87 -3.24 -24.14
CA GLY A 418 2.10 -3.21 -22.90
C GLY A 418 2.98 -3.23 -21.66
N PHE A 419 2.42 -2.82 -20.51
CA PHE A 419 3.12 -2.76 -19.23
C PHE A 419 3.47 -4.15 -18.70
N CYS A 420 4.65 -4.28 -18.08
CA CYS A 420 5.09 -5.51 -17.44
C CYS A 420 6.07 -5.23 -16.29
N GLU A 421 6.20 -6.19 -15.37
CA GLU A 421 7.21 -6.21 -14.33
C GLU A 421 8.14 -7.43 -14.42
N LYS A 422 7.64 -8.54 -14.96
CA LYS A 422 8.31 -9.82 -15.12
C LYS A 422 8.09 -10.34 -16.55
N ASN A 423 8.98 -11.22 -17.00
CA ASN A 423 8.91 -11.76 -18.36
C ASN A 423 7.62 -12.55 -18.62
N ASN A 424 7.08 -13.22 -17.60
CA ASN A 424 5.84 -14.02 -17.73
C ASN A 424 4.60 -13.16 -17.94
N ASP A 425 4.69 -11.85 -17.70
CA ASP A 425 3.60 -10.92 -17.95
C ASP A 425 3.44 -10.73 -19.45
N CYS A 426 4.48 -10.97 -20.25
CA CYS A 426 4.42 -10.81 -21.69
C CYS A 426 3.88 -12.08 -22.36
N ILE A 427 2.69 -11.99 -22.96
CA ILE A 427 2.00 -13.15 -23.57
C ILE A 427 2.60 -13.53 -24.93
N THR A 428 3.21 -12.57 -25.63
CA THR A 428 3.79 -12.79 -26.96
C THR A 428 4.97 -13.76 -26.86
N PRO A 429 5.02 -14.86 -27.64
CA PRO A 429 6.17 -15.75 -27.65
C PRO A 429 7.47 -15.02 -27.97
N ASN A 430 8.57 -15.41 -27.31
CA ASN A 430 9.89 -14.78 -27.43
C ASN A 430 9.91 -13.27 -27.09
N SER A 431 8.95 -12.82 -26.28
CA SER A 431 9.00 -11.50 -25.66
C SER A 431 9.56 -11.56 -24.25
N ALA A 432 10.05 -10.44 -23.76
CA ALA A 432 10.58 -10.27 -22.42
C ALA A 432 10.23 -8.88 -21.90
N CYS A 433 10.24 -8.73 -20.58
CA CYS A 433 9.96 -7.44 -19.98
C CYS A 433 11.23 -6.58 -19.96
N ASP A 434 11.21 -5.44 -20.67
CA ASP A 434 12.29 -4.47 -20.59
C ASP A 434 12.23 -3.74 -19.24
N LYS A 435 13.19 -4.01 -18.36
CA LYS A 435 13.22 -3.45 -17.00
C LYS A 435 13.39 -1.92 -16.95
N LYS A 436 13.87 -1.28 -18.02
CA LYS A 436 14.05 0.18 -18.07
C LYS A 436 12.79 0.88 -18.57
N GLN A 437 12.13 0.30 -19.57
CA GLN A 437 10.91 0.87 -20.15
C GLN A 437 9.63 0.39 -19.45
N GLN A 438 9.73 -0.68 -18.64
CA GLN A 438 8.60 -1.40 -18.05
C GLN A 438 7.55 -1.82 -19.09
N LYS A 439 8.03 -2.25 -20.26
CA LYS A 439 7.20 -2.67 -21.39
C LYS A 439 7.67 -3.99 -21.96
N CYS A 440 6.72 -4.78 -22.44
CA CYS A 440 7.01 -6.01 -23.17
C CYS A 440 7.69 -5.66 -24.49
N THR A 441 8.91 -6.15 -24.67
CA THR A 441 9.71 -6.02 -25.90
C THR A 441 10.17 -7.39 -26.37
N CYS A 442 10.71 -7.48 -27.58
CA CYS A 442 11.26 -8.76 -28.02
C CYS A 442 12.50 -9.15 -27.22
N ALA A 443 12.57 -10.43 -26.85
CA ALA A 443 13.69 -10.98 -26.13
C ALA A 443 14.98 -10.85 -26.94
N LYS A 444 16.12 -11.05 -26.28
CA LYS A 444 17.44 -10.96 -26.93
C LYS A 444 17.47 -11.82 -28.21
N ASN A 445 18.09 -11.30 -29.26
CA ASN A 445 18.21 -11.94 -30.58
C ASN A 445 16.87 -12.08 -31.35
N HIS A 446 15.79 -11.47 -30.88
CA HIS A 446 14.52 -11.37 -31.58
C HIS A 446 14.18 -9.92 -31.90
N TYR A 447 13.40 -9.70 -32.96
CA TYR A 447 12.96 -8.37 -33.37
C TYR A 447 11.46 -8.33 -33.61
N GLU A 448 10.87 -7.15 -33.42
CA GLU A 448 9.44 -6.94 -33.60
C GLU A 448 9.11 -6.83 -35.09
N SER A 449 8.15 -7.64 -35.54
CA SER A 449 7.53 -7.54 -36.86
C SER A 449 6.06 -7.93 -36.75
N ASN A 450 5.15 -7.07 -37.20
CA ASN A 450 3.70 -7.29 -37.10
C ASN A 450 3.21 -7.67 -35.69
N ARG A 451 3.73 -7.02 -34.63
CA ARG A 451 3.46 -7.32 -33.20
C ARG A 451 3.85 -8.74 -32.75
N ALA A 452 4.64 -9.47 -33.54
CA ALA A 452 5.25 -10.73 -33.17
C ALA A 452 6.77 -10.58 -33.02
N CYS A 453 7.37 -11.41 -32.17
CA CYS A 453 8.82 -11.45 -32.01
C CYS A 453 9.41 -12.56 -32.85
N LEU A 454 10.02 -12.17 -33.96
CA LEU A 454 10.64 -13.08 -34.91
C LEU A 454 12.11 -13.29 -34.55
N ALA A 455 12.59 -14.52 -34.74
CA ALA A 455 13.98 -14.89 -34.50
C ALA A 455 14.88 -14.19 -35.51
N GLY A 456 15.77 -13.32 -35.01
CA GLY A 456 16.75 -12.59 -35.79
C GLY A 456 18.09 -13.32 -35.85
N ILE A 457 19.13 -12.57 -36.22
CA ILE A 457 20.51 -13.06 -36.20
C ILE A 457 20.93 -13.38 -34.75
N ASP A 458 21.71 -14.44 -34.58
CA ASP A 458 22.12 -15.03 -33.30
C ASP A 458 20.97 -15.66 -32.47
N ALA A 459 19.75 -15.74 -33.01
CA ALA A 459 18.67 -16.47 -32.36
C ALA A 459 18.88 -17.98 -32.47
N LYS A 460 18.30 -18.74 -31.53
CA LYS A 460 18.31 -20.21 -31.61
C LYS A 460 17.41 -20.69 -32.74
N CYS A 461 17.87 -21.66 -33.50
CA CYS A 461 17.12 -22.26 -34.61
C CYS A 461 17.30 -23.77 -34.66
N THR A 462 16.34 -24.46 -35.26
CA THR A 462 16.42 -25.91 -35.56
C THR A 462 16.45 -26.18 -37.07
N SER A 463 16.00 -25.23 -37.85
CA SER A 463 15.94 -25.27 -39.31
C SER A 463 16.06 -23.85 -39.87
N ASP A 464 16.38 -23.73 -41.15
CA ASP A 464 16.53 -22.43 -41.82
C ASP A 464 15.23 -21.61 -41.81
N GLU A 465 14.07 -22.28 -41.81
CA GLU A 465 12.75 -21.63 -41.74
C GLU A 465 12.49 -20.91 -40.41
N ASN A 466 13.25 -21.24 -39.37
CA ASN A 466 13.14 -20.55 -38.08
C ASN A 466 13.82 -19.17 -38.10
N CYS A 467 14.69 -18.87 -39.07
CA CYS A 467 15.39 -17.60 -39.17
C CYS A 467 14.59 -16.64 -40.06
N ALA A 468 14.06 -15.57 -39.46
CA ALA A 468 13.15 -14.68 -40.15
C ALA A 468 13.78 -13.68 -41.14
N PRO A 469 14.99 -13.12 -40.89
CA PRO A 469 15.59 -12.18 -41.83
C PRO A 469 15.97 -12.85 -43.15
N ASP A 470 15.82 -12.13 -44.25
CA ASP A 470 16.27 -12.61 -45.56
C ASP A 470 17.78 -12.91 -45.55
N ASN A 471 18.18 -13.89 -46.35
CA ASN A 471 19.56 -14.35 -46.47
C ASN A 471 20.17 -14.86 -45.15
N THR A 472 19.35 -15.47 -44.28
CA THR A 472 19.83 -16.19 -43.08
C THR A 472 19.71 -17.71 -43.23
N ILE A 473 20.53 -18.43 -42.47
CA ILE A 473 20.63 -19.89 -42.45
C ILE A 473 20.92 -20.35 -41.01
N CYS A 474 20.42 -21.51 -40.63
CA CYS A 474 20.68 -22.07 -39.31
C CYS A 474 22.02 -22.80 -39.29
N ILE A 475 23.00 -22.26 -38.56
CA ILE A 475 24.34 -22.85 -38.43
C ILE A 475 24.61 -23.10 -36.94
N SER A 476 24.88 -24.36 -36.58
CA SER A 476 25.18 -24.75 -35.19
C SER A 476 24.13 -24.24 -34.20
N ASP A 477 22.85 -24.51 -34.51
CA ASP A 477 21.67 -24.11 -33.73
C ASP A 477 21.47 -22.58 -33.59
N THR A 478 22.14 -21.78 -34.44
CA THR A 478 22.11 -20.31 -34.38
C THR A 478 21.88 -19.67 -35.76
N CYS A 479 20.94 -18.72 -35.85
CA CYS A 479 20.66 -18.00 -37.09
C CYS A 479 21.83 -17.11 -37.49
N SER A 480 22.41 -17.37 -38.65
CA SER A 480 23.56 -16.65 -39.19
C SER A 480 23.29 -16.19 -40.63
N CYS A 481 23.96 -15.15 -41.10
CA CYS A 481 23.85 -14.76 -42.51
C CYS A 481 24.43 -15.86 -43.43
N LYS A 482 23.80 -16.06 -44.59
CA LYS A 482 24.26 -16.95 -45.66
C LYS A 482 25.62 -16.49 -46.20
N SER A 483 26.30 -17.41 -46.89
CA SER A 483 27.56 -17.09 -47.57
C SER A 483 27.41 -15.86 -48.48
N ASN A 484 28.38 -14.94 -48.42
CA ASN A 484 28.38 -13.61 -49.06
C ASN A 484 27.47 -12.54 -48.44
N TYR A 485 26.94 -12.76 -47.23
CA TYR A 485 26.21 -11.74 -46.47
C TYR A 485 26.80 -11.55 -45.08
N VAL A 486 26.67 -10.35 -44.52
CA VAL A 486 27.10 -9.99 -43.16
C VAL A 486 25.97 -9.31 -42.40
N PRO A 487 25.94 -9.43 -41.07
CA PRO A 487 24.93 -8.77 -40.25
C PRO A 487 25.10 -7.25 -40.29
N GLU A 488 24.05 -6.54 -40.69
CA GLU A 488 23.90 -5.09 -40.50
C GLU A 488 23.28 -4.82 -39.12
N SER A 489 22.25 -5.59 -38.81
CA SER A 489 21.46 -5.55 -37.59
C SER A 489 20.90 -6.94 -37.33
N ILE A 490 20.22 -7.11 -36.20
CA ILE A 490 19.53 -8.36 -35.85
C ILE A 490 18.47 -8.81 -36.88
N ASN A 491 17.98 -7.91 -37.72
CA ASN A 491 16.91 -8.16 -38.68
C ASN A 491 17.33 -7.97 -40.15
N SER A 492 18.63 -7.76 -40.44
CA SER A 492 19.11 -7.48 -41.79
C SER A 492 20.49 -8.07 -42.03
N CYS A 493 20.61 -8.85 -43.11
CA CYS A 493 21.86 -9.32 -43.67
C CYS A 493 22.12 -8.58 -45.00
N ILE A 494 23.23 -7.86 -45.07
CA ILE A 494 23.63 -7.09 -46.26
C ILE A 494 24.77 -7.80 -46.99
N PRO A 495 24.87 -7.66 -48.33
CA PRO A 495 25.91 -8.33 -49.10
C PRO A 495 27.30 -7.85 -48.69
N VAL A 496 28.27 -8.76 -48.69
CA VAL A 496 29.69 -8.41 -48.53
C VAL A 496 30.15 -7.50 -49.66
N SER A 497 31.08 -6.61 -49.38
CA SER A 497 31.60 -5.65 -50.36
C SER A 497 33.09 -5.85 -50.56
N SER A 498 33.51 -5.88 -51.83
CA SER A 498 34.91 -6.08 -52.19
C SER A 498 35.70 -4.79 -51.99
N PHE A 499 37.02 -4.92 -51.88
CA PHE A 499 37.91 -3.76 -51.77
C PHE A 499 37.72 -2.80 -52.95
N GLY A 500 37.54 -1.51 -52.68
CA GLY A 500 37.26 -0.47 -53.67
C GLY A 500 35.79 -0.36 -54.12
N GLU A 501 34.89 -1.20 -53.62
CA GLU A 501 33.46 -1.09 -53.92
C GLU A 501 32.70 -0.30 -52.84
N SER A 502 31.47 0.13 -53.19
CA SER A 502 30.61 0.87 -52.27
C SER A 502 30.23 0.04 -51.06
N CYS A 503 30.18 0.67 -49.89
CA CYS A 503 29.86 0.03 -48.62
C CYS A 503 29.00 0.94 -47.74
N LEU A 504 28.34 0.34 -46.75
CA LEU A 504 27.60 1.03 -45.70
C LEU A 504 28.29 0.88 -44.34
N LEU A 505 28.80 -0.32 -44.06
CA LEU A 505 29.43 -0.71 -42.80
C LEU A 505 30.78 -1.40 -43.00
N ASP A 506 31.67 -1.26 -42.02
CA ASP A 506 33.00 -1.91 -42.01
C ASP A 506 32.92 -3.45 -42.10
N THR A 507 31.83 -4.04 -41.60
CA THR A 507 31.59 -5.49 -41.62
C THR A 507 31.51 -6.05 -43.04
N GLN A 508 30.99 -5.28 -44.01
CA GLN A 508 30.93 -5.70 -45.41
C GLN A 508 32.31 -5.85 -46.04
N CYS A 509 33.23 -4.94 -45.68
CA CYS A 509 34.58 -4.88 -46.21
C CYS A 509 35.49 -5.91 -45.54
N SER A 510 35.43 -5.98 -44.21
CA SER A 510 36.28 -6.85 -43.39
C SER A 510 36.02 -8.34 -43.63
N ALA A 511 34.82 -8.71 -44.09
CA ALA A 511 34.48 -10.09 -44.46
C ALA A 511 35.23 -10.60 -45.70
N VAL A 512 35.56 -9.72 -46.65
CA VAL A 512 36.32 -10.08 -47.87
C VAL A 512 37.80 -9.75 -47.71
N THR A 513 38.10 -8.55 -47.22
CA THR A 513 39.46 -8.05 -47.01
C THR A 513 39.69 -7.81 -45.52
N LEU A 514 40.45 -8.71 -44.90
CA LEU A 514 40.75 -8.60 -43.47
C LEU A 514 41.40 -7.24 -43.15
N GLY A 515 40.79 -6.49 -42.22
CA GLY A 515 41.23 -5.16 -41.81
C GLY A 515 40.74 -3.99 -42.68
N ALA A 516 39.93 -4.23 -43.72
CA ALA A 516 39.31 -3.15 -44.48
C ALA A 516 38.14 -2.50 -43.72
N ILE A 517 38.00 -1.19 -43.89
CA ILE A 517 36.95 -0.36 -43.30
C ILE A 517 36.13 0.32 -44.41
N CYS A 518 34.94 0.79 -44.05
CA CYS A 518 34.07 1.53 -44.93
C CYS A 518 34.24 3.04 -44.72
N ALA A 519 35.04 3.68 -45.58
CA ALA A 519 35.39 5.09 -45.44
C ALA A 519 35.05 5.89 -46.71
N SER A 520 34.74 7.18 -46.53
CA SER A 520 34.63 8.12 -47.65
C SER A 520 36.01 8.38 -48.24
N THR A 521 36.06 8.47 -49.57
CA THR A 521 37.27 8.84 -50.30
C THR A 521 37.21 10.33 -50.64
N GLU A 522 37.44 11.19 -49.65
CA GLU A 522 37.61 12.63 -49.90
C GLU A 522 39.06 13.04 -49.68
N ASN A 523 39.72 13.38 -50.79
CA ASN A 523 40.78 14.39 -50.84
C ASN A 523 40.22 15.57 -51.65
N ASN A 524 39.48 16.48 -51.01
CA ASN A 524 39.60 17.90 -51.31
C ASN A 524 38.93 18.76 -50.24
N THR A 525 39.76 19.56 -49.57
CA THR A 525 39.36 20.75 -48.85
C THR A 525 38.73 21.74 -49.83
N ASP A 526 37.43 21.99 -49.71
CA ASP A 526 36.86 23.32 -49.50
C ASP A 526 35.33 23.24 -49.55
N ILE A 527 34.72 23.61 -48.42
CA ILE A 527 33.28 23.64 -48.18
C ILE A 527 32.67 24.83 -48.95
N ILE A 528 31.63 24.59 -49.75
CA ILE A 528 30.48 25.49 -49.83
C ILE A 528 29.19 24.64 -49.86
N GLU A 529 28.30 24.96 -48.94
CA GLU A 529 26.98 24.37 -48.72
C GLU A 529 26.09 24.45 -49.96
N SER A 530 25.50 23.32 -50.35
CA SER A 530 24.07 23.15 -50.70
C SER A 530 23.88 21.97 -51.66
N SER A 531 22.85 21.18 -51.37
CA SER A 531 22.30 20.05 -52.13
C SER A 531 22.97 18.68 -51.92
N THR A 532 22.15 17.76 -51.39
CA THR A 532 22.23 16.30 -51.41
C THR A 532 23.26 15.67 -52.35
N GLU A 533 24.54 15.67 -51.96
CA GLU A 533 25.56 14.81 -52.57
C GLU A 533 25.74 13.57 -51.69
N LYS A 534 25.42 12.42 -52.28
CA LYS A 534 25.54 11.10 -51.66
C LYS A 534 27.04 10.84 -51.43
N VAL A 535 27.51 10.96 -50.19
CA VAL A 535 28.90 10.63 -49.83
C VAL A 535 29.17 9.17 -50.23
N PHE A 536 30.00 8.96 -51.26
CA PHE A 536 30.37 7.63 -51.72
C PHE A 536 31.39 7.01 -50.75
N LYS A 537 30.91 6.17 -49.84
CA LYS A 537 31.77 5.34 -48.99
C LYS A 537 32.19 4.10 -49.76
N MET A 538 33.48 3.76 -49.70
CA MET A 538 34.04 2.58 -50.32
C MET A 538 34.91 1.78 -49.34
N CYS A 539 35.03 0.48 -49.59
CA CYS A 539 35.91 -0.39 -48.82
C CYS A 539 37.36 -0.01 -49.05
N THR A 540 38.01 0.58 -48.05
CA THR A 540 39.42 1.01 -48.10
C THR A 540 40.17 0.53 -46.87
N CYS A 541 41.49 0.62 -46.88
CA CYS A 541 42.27 0.43 -45.67
C CYS A 541 42.24 1.71 -44.83
N ALA A 542 42.40 1.60 -43.52
CA ALA A 542 42.61 2.76 -42.67
C ALA A 542 43.83 3.58 -43.16
N LYS A 543 43.90 4.88 -42.83
CA LYS A 543 44.97 5.77 -43.30
C LYS A 543 46.39 5.30 -42.94
N GLU A 544 46.53 4.49 -41.90
CA GLU A 544 47.81 3.95 -41.39
C GLU A 544 48.12 2.55 -41.93
N ASP A 545 47.23 2.01 -42.78
CA ASP A 545 47.31 0.67 -43.33
C ASP A 545 47.49 0.74 -44.85
N TYR A 546 48.08 -0.29 -45.42
CA TYR A 546 48.21 -0.43 -46.86
C TYR A 546 47.69 -1.78 -47.33
N TYR A 547 47.07 -1.77 -48.50
CA TYR A 547 46.49 -2.97 -49.10
C TYR A 547 47.58 -3.82 -49.76
N LYS A 548 47.79 -5.05 -49.28
CA LYS A 548 48.71 -6.01 -49.89
C LYS A 548 48.27 -7.45 -49.65
N PHE A 549 48.35 -8.28 -50.69
CA PHE A 549 47.94 -9.70 -50.67
C PHE A 549 46.49 -9.95 -50.19
N GLY A 550 45.55 -9.07 -50.58
CA GLY A 550 44.14 -9.24 -50.24
C GLY A 550 43.79 -8.92 -48.78
N ARG A 551 44.65 -8.18 -48.06
CA ARG A 551 44.44 -7.75 -46.67
C ARG A 551 44.95 -6.32 -46.47
N CYS A 552 44.36 -5.61 -45.51
CA CYS A 552 44.89 -4.34 -45.02
C CYS A 552 45.91 -4.63 -43.93
N LEU A 553 47.16 -4.24 -44.17
CA LEU A 553 48.26 -4.47 -43.25
C LEU A 553 48.74 -3.13 -42.71
N LYS A 554 49.05 -3.07 -41.41
CA LYS A 554 49.69 -1.90 -40.82
C LYS A 554 51.01 -1.61 -41.52
N ILE A 555 51.22 -0.34 -41.87
CA ILE A 555 52.50 0.12 -42.43
C ILE A 555 53.59 -0.10 -41.39
N LYS A 556 54.61 -0.90 -41.74
CA LYS A 556 55.84 -1.04 -40.94
C LYS A 556 57.07 -0.60 -41.70
N TYR A 557 57.93 0.17 -41.05
CA TYR A 557 59.14 0.76 -41.64
C TYR A 557 60.39 -0.09 -41.40
N LEU A 558 61.49 0.24 -42.08
CA LEU A 558 62.77 -0.47 -41.98
C LEU A 558 63.24 -0.55 -40.51
N GLY A 559 63.56 -1.76 -40.03
CA GLY A 559 64.00 -2.02 -38.66
C GLY A 559 62.92 -2.44 -37.68
N GLU A 560 61.64 -2.25 -38.00
CA GLU A 560 60.51 -2.67 -37.16
C GLU A 560 60.29 -4.19 -37.22
N ALA A 561 59.72 -4.73 -36.13
CA ALA A 561 59.45 -6.15 -36.00
C ALA A 561 58.32 -6.57 -36.96
N CYS A 562 58.58 -7.57 -37.81
CA CYS A 562 57.62 -8.09 -38.78
C CYS A 562 57.47 -9.60 -38.61
N THR A 563 56.24 -10.07 -38.86
CA THR A 563 55.92 -11.51 -38.83
C THR A 563 55.70 -12.07 -40.22
N ASN A 564 55.20 -11.27 -41.16
CA ASN A 564 54.93 -11.67 -42.53
C ASN A 564 55.67 -10.78 -43.56
N LEU A 565 55.97 -11.37 -44.73
CA LEU A 565 56.68 -10.69 -45.83
C LEU A 565 55.94 -9.43 -46.34
N GLY A 566 54.62 -9.38 -46.13
CA GLY A 566 53.74 -8.31 -46.57
C GLY A 566 53.57 -7.15 -45.59
N GLU A 567 54.21 -7.14 -44.42
CA GLU A 567 54.06 -6.05 -43.42
C GLU A 567 55.00 -4.87 -43.67
N CYS A 568 56.14 -5.09 -44.34
CA CYS A 568 57.15 -4.05 -44.59
C CYS A 568 56.81 -3.19 -45.82
N TYR A 569 56.62 -1.89 -45.60
CA TYR A 569 56.14 -0.93 -46.61
C TYR A 569 57.20 0.12 -46.99
N GLU A 570 57.51 0.23 -48.28
CA GLU A 570 58.31 1.33 -48.85
C GLU A 570 57.46 2.12 -49.84
N CYS A 571 57.37 3.44 -49.66
CA CYS A 571 56.61 4.29 -50.58
C CYS A 571 57.31 4.34 -51.96
N CYS A 572 56.52 4.17 -53.03
CA CYS A 572 56.87 4.37 -54.44
C CYS A 572 57.71 3.31 -55.19
N ASN A 573 58.12 2.17 -54.60
CA ASN A 573 58.65 1.03 -55.36
C ASN A 573 58.40 -0.31 -54.65
N GLY A 574 57.56 -1.15 -55.25
CA GLY A 574 57.27 -2.49 -54.74
C GLY A 574 58.46 -3.43 -54.90
N ASN A 575 58.87 -4.07 -53.80
CA ASN A 575 59.85 -5.17 -53.67
C ASN A 575 61.28 -4.86 -53.19
N ARG A 576 61.58 -3.65 -52.70
CA ARG A 576 62.91 -3.35 -52.12
C ARG A 576 63.04 -3.62 -50.62
N MET A 577 61.93 -3.83 -49.91
CA MET A 577 61.91 -4.21 -48.50
C MET A 577 61.17 -5.53 -48.28
N VAL A 578 61.73 -6.40 -47.44
CA VAL A 578 61.17 -7.72 -47.09
C VAL A 578 61.41 -8.01 -45.60
N CYS A 579 60.56 -8.83 -45.01
CA CYS A 579 60.76 -9.29 -43.65
C CYS A 579 61.90 -10.31 -43.59
N LYS A 580 63.02 -9.99 -42.92
CA LYS A 580 64.16 -10.89 -42.71
C LYS A 580 64.47 -11.01 -41.23
N SER A 581 64.53 -12.23 -40.74
CA SER A 581 64.85 -12.52 -39.33
C SER A 581 63.95 -11.76 -38.34
N GLY A 582 62.66 -11.63 -38.66
CA GLY A 582 61.67 -10.94 -37.81
C GLY A 582 61.75 -9.41 -37.84
N LYS A 583 62.55 -8.79 -38.73
CA LYS A 583 62.61 -7.33 -38.91
C LYS A 583 62.53 -6.91 -40.37
N CYS A 584 61.95 -5.75 -40.64
CA CYS A 584 61.88 -5.20 -41.99
C CYS A 584 63.27 -4.75 -42.47
N ALA A 585 63.77 -5.36 -43.56
CA ALA A 585 65.11 -5.11 -44.09
C ALA A 585 65.12 -5.02 -45.62
N CYS A 586 66.17 -4.44 -46.20
CA CYS A 586 66.30 -4.34 -47.65
C CYS A 586 66.39 -5.73 -48.33
N ASN A 587 65.74 -5.86 -49.49
CA ASN A 587 65.74 -7.07 -50.30
C ASN A 587 67.13 -7.34 -50.91
N TRP A 588 67.39 -8.55 -51.40
CA TRP A 588 68.67 -8.89 -52.04
C TRP A 588 68.92 -7.98 -53.25
N GLY A 589 70.14 -7.41 -53.33
CA GLY A 589 70.51 -6.39 -54.32
C GLY A 589 70.33 -4.94 -53.89
N TYR A 590 69.73 -4.69 -52.70
CA TYR A 590 69.51 -3.35 -52.16
C TYR A 590 70.17 -3.19 -50.78
N MET A 591 70.65 -1.99 -50.47
CA MET A 591 71.23 -1.61 -49.17
C MET A 591 70.59 -0.32 -48.64
N PRO A 592 70.59 -0.07 -47.33
CA PRO A 592 70.11 1.19 -46.77
C PRO A 592 70.93 2.36 -47.30
N HIS A 593 70.27 3.46 -47.66
CA HIS A 593 70.96 4.66 -48.14
C HIS A 593 71.84 5.27 -47.04
N LYS A 594 73.08 5.67 -47.38
CA LYS A 594 74.08 6.13 -46.41
C LYS A 594 73.69 7.40 -45.64
N SER A 595 72.84 8.26 -46.20
CA SER A 595 72.37 9.49 -45.54
C SER A 595 70.92 9.44 -45.05
N ASN A 596 70.13 8.43 -45.45
CA ASN A 596 68.77 8.24 -44.98
C ASN A 596 68.48 6.74 -44.86
N ALA A 597 68.67 6.20 -43.66
CA ALA A 597 68.55 4.77 -43.40
C ALA A 597 67.13 4.20 -43.59
N SER A 598 66.13 5.04 -43.91
CA SER A 598 64.74 4.63 -44.16
C SER A 598 64.44 4.22 -45.61
N VAL A 599 65.40 4.34 -46.53
CA VAL A 599 65.23 4.06 -47.96
C VAL A 599 66.24 3.00 -48.42
N CYS A 600 65.77 2.01 -49.17
CA CYS A 600 66.62 0.99 -49.78
C CYS A 600 67.05 1.44 -51.18
N VAL A 601 68.36 1.59 -51.40
CA VAL A 601 68.95 1.90 -52.70
C VAL A 601 69.66 0.69 -53.28
N GLU A 602 69.77 0.63 -54.61
CA GLU A 602 70.51 -0.44 -55.27
C GLU A 602 71.95 -0.48 -54.76
N HIS A 603 72.42 -1.69 -54.46
CA HIS A 603 73.80 -1.88 -54.09
C HIS A 603 74.68 -1.47 -55.29
N PRO A 604 75.78 -0.73 -55.10
CA PRO A 604 76.67 -0.30 -56.20
C PRO A 604 77.35 -1.45 -56.95
N GLU A 605 77.17 -2.70 -56.48
CA GLU A 605 77.60 -3.94 -57.15
C GLU A 605 76.42 -4.87 -57.51
N SER A 606 75.18 -4.37 -57.58
CA SER A 606 73.99 -5.16 -57.92
C SER A 606 74.13 -5.91 -59.26
N SER A 607 74.90 -5.36 -60.19
CA SER A 607 75.25 -5.96 -61.49
C SER A 607 76.27 -7.11 -61.42
N LYS A 608 76.95 -7.34 -60.28
CA LYS A 608 77.85 -8.50 -60.07
C LYS A 608 77.14 -9.72 -59.48
N PHE A 609 75.96 -9.56 -58.87
CA PHE A 609 75.19 -10.64 -58.26
C PHE A 609 74.07 -11.20 -59.16
N PHE A 610 73.67 -10.49 -60.22
CA PHE A 610 72.69 -10.96 -61.18
C PHE A 610 73.35 -11.26 -62.53
N LEU A 611 73.48 -12.55 -62.86
CA LEU A 611 73.81 -12.99 -64.22
C LEU A 611 72.72 -12.51 -65.19
N ARG A 612 73.15 -11.82 -66.25
CA ARG A 612 72.30 -11.38 -67.36
C ARG A 612 71.87 -12.58 -68.20
N GLY A 613 70.57 -12.84 -68.24
CA GLY A 613 69.86 -13.42 -69.39
C GLY A 613 69.60 -14.93 -69.36
N GLY A 614 68.33 -15.28 -69.56
CA GLY A 614 67.89 -16.61 -69.99
C GLY A 614 66.62 -17.08 -69.31
N GLY A 615 65.46 -16.78 -69.91
CA GLY A 615 64.22 -17.45 -69.50
C GLY A 615 64.26 -18.94 -69.85
N THR A 616 63.75 -19.79 -68.96
CA THR A 616 62.92 -20.96 -69.27
C THR A 616 62.42 -21.60 -67.97
N ASN A 617 61.16 -22.02 -68.00
CA ASN A 617 60.48 -22.89 -67.04
C ASN A 617 61.35 -24.06 -66.54
N ILE A 618 61.39 -24.29 -65.22
CA ILE A 618 61.56 -25.64 -64.64
C ILE A 618 60.73 -25.76 -63.35
N VAL A 619 59.80 -26.70 -63.39
CA VAL A 619 59.14 -27.43 -62.28
C VAL A 619 59.37 -28.92 -62.64
N PRO A 620 59.36 -29.91 -61.74
CA PRO A 620 60.11 -30.17 -60.50
C PRO A 620 60.82 -31.58 -60.57
N ILE A 621 61.05 -32.25 -59.43
CA ILE A 621 61.42 -33.70 -59.19
C ILE A 621 62.92 -33.95 -58.96
N GLY A 622 63.40 -34.71 -57.96
CA GLY A 622 62.76 -35.63 -56.99
C GLY A 622 63.77 -36.08 -55.91
N LEU A 623 63.30 -36.49 -54.71
CA LEU A 623 63.17 -37.90 -54.23
C LEU A 623 64.54 -38.60 -54.01
N PHE A 624 64.92 -39.09 -52.81
CA PHE A 624 64.38 -40.25 -52.06
C PHE A 624 64.88 -40.16 -50.58
N SER A 625 64.01 -40.28 -49.57
CA SER A 625 63.60 -41.51 -48.83
C SER A 625 64.67 -42.16 -47.94
N VAL A 626 64.47 -42.10 -46.61
CA VAL A 626 64.71 -43.25 -45.70
C VAL A 626 63.59 -43.30 -44.65
N THR A 627 63.05 -44.51 -44.55
CA THR A 627 61.96 -45.07 -43.75
C THR A 627 62.28 -45.25 -42.25
N PHE A 628 61.21 -45.29 -41.44
CA PHE A 628 61.04 -46.07 -40.19
C PHE A 628 62.07 -45.91 -39.06
N ILE A 629 61.62 -45.47 -37.87
CA ILE A 629 61.78 -46.23 -36.61
C ILE A 629 60.69 -45.79 -35.61
N ILE A 630 60.03 -46.81 -35.09
CA ILE A 630 59.08 -46.86 -33.98
C ILE A 630 59.85 -46.77 -32.66
N CYS A 631 59.36 -45.97 -31.72
CA CYS A 631 59.41 -46.21 -30.26
C CYS A 631 58.31 -45.31 -29.64
N LEU A 632 57.15 -45.82 -29.19
CA LEU A 632 56.96 -46.47 -27.88
C LEU A 632 57.80 -45.76 -26.80
N SER A 633 57.26 -45.06 -25.82
CA SER A 633 56.26 -45.58 -24.88
C SER A 633 55.71 -44.47 -23.96
N ASN A 634 54.43 -44.62 -23.59
CA ASN A 634 53.89 -44.56 -22.21
C ASN A 634 53.91 -43.21 -21.45
N LYS A 635 52.91 -42.81 -20.66
CA LYS A 635 51.59 -43.37 -20.27
C LYS A 635 50.97 -42.36 -19.27
N LEU A 636 49.63 -42.36 -19.16
CA LEU A 636 48.83 -42.13 -17.94
C LEU A 636 49.03 -40.78 -17.21
N PHE A 637 48.06 -39.87 -17.32
CA PHE A 637 46.79 -39.83 -16.58
C PHE A 637 45.84 -38.84 -17.24
#